data_AF-A0A953DMH6-F1
#
_entry.id   AF-A0A953DMH6-F1
#
_cell.length_a   1.000
_cell.length_b   1.000
_cell.length_c   1.000
_cell.angle_alpha   90.00
_cell.angle_beta   90.00
_cell.angle_gamma   90.00
#
_symmetry.space_group_name_H-M   'P 1'
#
loop_
_entity.id
_entity.type
_entity.pdbx_description
1 polymer ?
#
loop_
_entity_poly.entity_id
_entity_poly.type
_entity_poly.pdbx_seq_one_letter_code
_entity_poly.pdbx_strand_id
1 'polypeptide(L)'
;MGRARWPVLFAGMICAAACDSFHVKVPITDVHAGFTLADATWFEEEQTLFVFYRVDAEQGLGPYSQLEIAWRTDEADQPWTPLQDLPPVHTHVPVDCGHTQLCGSTSLHVPVRPRNVQLRLRYHRDGALTLDAPVTFNVIGKGPPAISRSLLVYGVFDETNTHVQWRARHQFPGVRNEEAQALGLRRHFEIADQGYGDLAGLSFEDDPYGYGLVPDCPGTFTPLGWPAIQTETRAMFDPHLLPVAADAAPALCARSTVTDATGTFTAVAIARKNPEVEPAFPALRSPIVEDTPIRFFLRICDREISEPHREMQIQRLLLDGAPEVCLDDWKAPGFAQQLAARFSTRIDQVRAEGRDMVLVFSLHHDDATGQLATVVEDALSRVLPFERDKSSPRVVGAFVFDSFSHLIGQADLKRLVLWCPATLVTPPTPAPAPDAGEDPELEEIPDASQRTCPLLPDRPDLQVGPVRFNQLPILPTRSQYLKFIDKYGESVAGHTKTLTFKGPVRTPLSENIPVGEFSVATFFNNEVMTAAPTDRFSFCPSEDPAAQAVVFRVSGFPDPIPLSMLPQVQEQFPQPAYWLGLTWDFPFLTRLEYETFAAGAATAVGFTVPFGISSQQEAYFGNAIWQTGEFRLSELLTRCTRFCTHPTFDSAGVYNVLAPFASTFRDQCYRPSYPKVDDGGFPRDP
;
A
#
# COMPACT_ATOMS: atom_id res chain seq x y z
N MET A 1 76.10 35.33 55.50
CA MET A 1 76.74 34.01 55.32
C MET A 1 76.23 33.42 54.01
N GLY A 2 77.03 32.87 53.10
CA GLY A 2 78.17 33.46 52.37
C GLY A 2 77.74 33.59 50.89
N ARG A 3 78.14 34.65 50.17
CA ARG A 3 79.39 34.76 49.38
C ARG A 3 79.54 33.61 48.38
N ALA A 4 79.91 33.78 47.10
CA ALA A 4 80.26 34.89 46.22
C ALA A 4 80.57 34.20 44.87
N ARG A 5 80.35 34.77 43.68
CA ARG A 5 81.25 35.69 42.92
C ARG A 5 80.48 36.02 41.62
N TRP A 6 80.12 37.26 41.25
CA TRP A 6 80.94 38.37 40.70
C TRP A 6 81.81 37.96 39.48
N PRO A 7 82.09 38.85 38.50
CA PRO A 7 81.22 39.71 37.66
C PRO A 7 81.78 39.87 36.20
N VAL A 8 81.39 40.94 35.48
CA VAL A 8 82.14 41.64 34.37
C VAL A 8 81.85 41.10 32.94
N LEU A 9 81.63 41.79 31.81
CA LEU A 9 81.72 43.18 31.24
C LEU A 9 80.57 43.28 30.20
N PHE A 10 79.81 44.39 30.07
CA PHE A 10 80.03 45.52 29.16
C PHE A 10 80.06 45.23 27.63
N ALA A 11 79.14 45.94 26.94
CA ALA A 11 79.26 46.59 25.62
C ALA A 11 78.70 45.92 24.34
N GLY A 12 77.92 46.73 23.60
CA GLY A 12 77.60 46.65 22.16
C GLY A 12 76.19 46.14 21.88
N MET A 13 75.13 46.96 21.79
CA MET A 13 74.83 48.00 20.80
C MET A 13 74.97 47.53 19.34
N ILE A 14 73.86 47.69 18.60
CA ILE A 14 73.66 47.68 17.13
C ILE A 14 73.29 46.32 16.52
N CYS A 15 71.99 46.11 16.29
CA CYS A 15 71.41 45.92 14.95
C CYS A 15 69.88 45.76 15.05
N ALA A 16 69.15 46.85 14.78
CA ALA A 16 67.80 46.80 14.27
C ALA A 16 67.88 46.44 12.78
N ALA A 17 67.59 45.19 12.43
CA ALA A 17 67.13 44.70 11.12
C ALA A 17 67.33 43.18 11.05
N ALA A 18 66.32 42.40 11.48
CA ALA A 18 66.02 41.04 11.02
C ALA A 18 64.94 40.43 11.91
N CYS A 19 63.69 40.88 11.75
CA CYS A 19 62.50 40.12 12.15
C CYS A 19 61.48 40.26 11.01
N ASP A 20 61.88 39.82 9.82
CA ASP A 20 61.01 39.69 8.65
C ASP A 20 61.60 38.62 7.73
N SER A 21 61.71 37.38 8.23
CA SER A 21 62.09 36.19 7.46
C SER A 21 61.86 34.91 8.27
N PHE A 22 60.70 34.72 8.88
CA PHE A 22 60.23 33.36 9.14
C PHE A 22 59.39 32.94 7.93
N HIS A 23 60.09 32.56 6.86
CA HIS A 23 59.58 31.58 5.91
C HIS A 23 59.35 30.29 6.70
N VAL A 24 58.18 30.15 7.31
CA VAL A 24 57.68 28.82 7.67
C VAL A 24 57.31 28.17 6.34
N LYS A 25 58.30 27.52 5.70
CA LYS A 25 58.01 26.44 4.76
C LYS A 25 57.38 25.34 5.59
N VAL A 26 56.05 25.36 5.74
CA VAL A 26 55.32 24.18 6.20
C VAL A 26 55.52 23.15 5.09
N PRO A 27 56.15 21.99 5.37
CA PRO A 27 56.14 20.90 4.40
C PRO A 27 54.68 20.44 4.30
N ILE A 28 54.03 20.78 3.19
CA ILE A 28 52.69 20.26 2.87
C ILE A 28 52.90 18.79 2.53
N THR A 29 52.70 17.92 3.52
CA THR A 29 52.44 16.49 3.28
C THR A 29 51.24 16.36 2.37
N ASP A 30 51.26 15.38 1.47
CA ASP A 30 50.10 15.00 0.67
C ASP A 30 48.91 14.76 1.62
N VAL A 31 47.96 15.70 1.63
CA VAL A 31 46.75 15.65 2.47
C VAL A 31 45.67 14.74 1.87
N HIS A 32 46.04 13.97 0.84
CA HIS A 32 45.17 13.07 0.07
C HIS A 32 43.92 13.80 -0.41
N ALA A 33 44.13 14.99 -0.99
CA ALA A 33 43.03 15.78 -1.54
C ALA A 33 42.59 15.21 -2.90
N GLY A 34 41.28 15.21 -3.14
CA GLY A 34 40.67 14.71 -4.36
C GLY A 34 39.38 15.45 -4.70
N PHE A 35 39.15 15.71 -5.99
CA PHE A 35 37.87 16.23 -6.46
C PHE A 35 36.85 15.10 -6.54
N THR A 36 35.74 15.25 -5.83
CA THR A 36 34.56 14.38 -5.99
C THR A 36 33.54 14.97 -6.94
N LEU A 37 33.58 16.30 -7.15
CA LEU A 37 32.79 17.02 -8.13
C LEU A 37 33.63 18.12 -8.75
N ALA A 38 33.64 18.18 -10.08
CA ALA A 38 34.19 19.27 -10.87
C ALA A 38 33.39 19.35 -12.18
N ASP A 39 32.25 20.03 -12.13
CA ASP A 39 31.36 20.21 -13.29
C ASP A 39 31.37 21.66 -13.74
N ALA A 40 31.40 21.86 -15.05
CA ALA A 40 31.27 23.16 -15.67
C ALA A 40 30.26 23.08 -16.82
N THR A 41 29.27 23.97 -16.82
CA THR A 41 28.25 24.02 -17.88
C THR A 41 28.11 25.44 -18.40
N TRP A 42 28.29 25.63 -19.71
CA TRP A 42 28.12 26.94 -20.36
C TRP A 42 26.81 26.99 -21.16
N PHE A 43 26.01 28.02 -20.91
CA PHE A 43 24.75 28.29 -21.61
C PHE A 43 24.95 29.41 -22.62
N GLU A 44 24.77 29.09 -23.90
CA GLU A 44 25.00 30.04 -25.00
C GLU A 44 24.03 31.22 -24.98
N GLU A 45 22.75 30.97 -24.64
CA GLU A 45 21.69 31.98 -24.54
C GLU A 45 21.88 32.95 -23.38
N GLU A 46 22.60 32.53 -22.34
CA GLU A 46 22.85 33.31 -21.12
C GLU A 46 24.27 33.89 -21.09
N GLN A 47 25.13 33.48 -22.02
CA GLN A 47 26.58 33.77 -22.01
C GLN A 47 27.21 33.54 -20.63
N THR A 48 26.80 32.46 -19.96
CA THR A 48 27.15 32.19 -18.56
C THR A 48 27.75 30.80 -18.42
N LEU A 49 28.94 30.73 -17.80
CA LEU A 49 29.61 29.51 -17.38
C LEU A 49 29.33 29.25 -15.90
N PHE A 50 28.57 28.19 -15.60
CA PHE A 50 28.37 27.70 -14.24
C PHE A 50 29.45 26.69 -13.88
N VAL A 51 29.95 26.77 -12.65
CA VAL A 51 31.00 25.89 -12.13
C VAL A 51 30.55 25.37 -10.78
N PHE A 52 30.59 24.05 -10.61
CA PHE A 52 30.24 23.35 -9.38
C PHE A 52 31.41 22.49 -8.94
N TYR A 53 31.72 22.50 -7.64
CA TYR A 53 32.89 21.81 -7.12
C TYR A 53 32.67 21.21 -5.74
N ARG A 54 33.37 20.10 -5.50
CA ARG A 54 33.58 19.50 -4.18
C ARG A 54 34.95 18.83 -4.16
N VAL A 55 35.75 19.24 -3.18
CA VAL A 55 37.09 18.72 -2.93
C VAL A 55 37.13 18.16 -1.53
N ASP A 56 37.55 16.92 -1.39
CA ASP A 56 37.75 16.26 -0.10
C ASP A 56 39.24 16.16 0.20
N ALA A 57 39.64 16.27 1.46
CA ALA A 57 41.02 16.05 1.91
C ALA A 57 41.04 15.38 3.30
N GLU A 58 41.74 14.25 3.43
CA GLU A 58 41.78 13.45 4.67
C GLU A 58 42.33 14.22 5.88
N GLN A 59 43.28 15.13 5.65
CA GLN A 59 43.95 15.91 6.71
C GLN A 59 43.39 17.33 6.86
N GLY A 60 42.31 17.66 6.14
CA GLY A 60 41.74 19.01 6.12
C GLY A 60 42.32 19.92 5.05
N LEU A 61 41.51 20.87 4.59
CA LEU A 61 41.97 21.98 3.73
C LEU A 61 42.21 23.21 4.60
N GLY A 62 43.34 23.89 4.39
CA GLY A 62 43.67 25.09 5.14
C GLY A 62 42.82 26.29 4.71
N PRO A 63 42.66 27.33 5.55
CA PRO A 63 41.89 28.54 5.20
C PRO A 63 42.52 29.35 4.05
N TYR A 64 43.73 28.99 3.62
CA TYR A 64 44.45 29.61 2.50
C TYR A 64 44.40 28.79 1.21
N SER A 65 43.71 27.63 1.22
CA SER A 65 43.45 26.86 0.01
C SER A 65 42.42 27.56 -0.85
N GLN A 66 42.62 27.59 -2.16
CA GLN A 66 41.71 28.28 -3.09
C GLN A 66 41.52 27.47 -4.37
N LEU A 67 40.35 27.61 -4.98
CA LEU A 67 40.10 27.08 -6.31
C LEU A 67 40.42 28.10 -7.39
N GLU A 68 41.05 27.63 -8.45
CA GLU A 68 41.40 28.41 -9.61
C GLU A 68 40.79 27.79 -10.86
N ILE A 69 40.39 28.65 -11.79
CA ILE A 69 39.85 28.24 -13.08
C ILE A 69 40.68 28.84 -14.21
N ALA A 70 40.77 28.11 -15.32
CA ALA A 70 41.29 28.60 -16.59
C ALA A 70 40.39 28.12 -17.73
N TRP A 71 40.31 28.90 -18.80
CA TRP A 71 39.65 28.49 -20.03
C TRP A 71 40.24 29.25 -21.22
N ARG A 72 39.94 28.77 -22.43
CA ARG A 72 40.26 29.46 -23.68
C ARG A 72 38.99 29.80 -24.41
N THR A 73 38.95 30.95 -25.06
CA THR A 73 37.94 31.31 -26.05
C THR A 73 38.61 31.52 -27.39
N ASP A 74 37.84 31.85 -28.42
CA ASP A 74 38.41 32.18 -29.73
C ASP A 74 39.10 33.55 -29.75
N GLU A 75 38.86 34.38 -28.73
CA GLU A 75 39.31 35.77 -28.66
C GLU A 75 40.38 36.00 -27.58
N ALA A 76 40.32 35.24 -26.49
CA ALA A 76 41.21 35.41 -25.34
C ALA A 76 41.40 34.11 -24.53
N ASP A 77 42.56 34.01 -23.89
CA ASP A 77 42.86 33.00 -22.88
C ASP A 77 42.61 33.59 -21.49
N GLN A 78 41.76 32.94 -20.70
CA GLN A 78 41.67 33.21 -19.27
C GLN A 78 42.78 32.42 -18.56
N PRO A 79 43.78 33.08 -17.98
CA PRO A 79 44.80 32.38 -17.21
C PRO A 79 44.20 31.83 -15.91
N TRP A 80 44.91 30.91 -15.26
CA TRP A 80 44.55 30.43 -13.94
C TRP A 80 44.29 31.58 -12.97
N THR A 81 43.02 31.74 -12.60
CA THR A 81 42.54 32.83 -11.76
C THR A 81 41.71 32.26 -10.61
N PRO A 82 41.90 32.72 -9.37
CA PRO A 82 41.07 32.29 -8.25
C PRO A 82 39.59 32.59 -8.49
N LEU A 83 38.71 31.64 -8.17
CA LEU A 83 37.26 31.81 -8.39
C LEU A 83 36.69 33.04 -7.65
N GLN A 84 37.24 33.35 -6.48
CA GLN A 84 36.85 34.50 -5.66
C GLN A 84 37.25 35.86 -6.25
N ASP A 85 38.21 35.87 -7.18
CA ASP A 85 38.69 37.09 -7.84
C ASP A 85 37.89 37.40 -9.11
N LEU A 86 37.02 36.48 -9.54
CA LEU A 86 36.15 36.65 -10.70
C LEU A 86 34.76 37.12 -10.25
N PRO A 87 34.20 38.17 -10.89
CA PRO A 87 32.89 38.67 -10.52
C PRO A 87 31.80 37.65 -10.90
N PRO A 88 30.98 37.19 -9.95
CA PRO A 88 29.91 36.25 -10.26
C PRO A 88 28.73 36.94 -10.94
N VAL A 89 28.05 36.22 -11.83
CA VAL A 89 26.81 36.67 -12.49
C VAL A 89 25.63 36.60 -11.53
N HIS A 90 25.56 35.53 -10.75
CA HIS A 90 24.46 35.25 -9.82
C HIS A 90 24.93 35.27 -8.37
N THR A 91 23.98 35.22 -7.44
CA THR A 91 24.28 35.11 -6.01
C THR A 91 24.77 33.70 -5.68
N HIS A 92 25.94 33.61 -5.03
CA HIS A 92 26.51 32.36 -4.52
C HIS A 92 26.77 32.50 -3.02
N VAL A 93 25.96 31.80 -2.23
CA VAL A 93 26.04 31.83 -0.76
C VAL A 93 27.12 30.84 -0.32
N PRO A 94 28.03 31.22 0.59
CA PRO A 94 29.01 30.29 1.17
C PRO A 94 28.34 29.04 1.77
N VAL A 95 28.92 27.87 1.49
CA VAL A 95 28.43 26.58 1.98
C VAL A 95 29.39 26.05 3.02
N ASP A 96 28.86 25.57 4.15
CA ASP A 96 29.65 24.85 5.13
C ASP A 96 29.71 23.36 4.75
N CYS A 97 30.86 22.94 4.23
CA CYS A 97 31.14 21.57 3.81
C CYS A 97 31.96 20.81 4.88
N GLY A 98 32.15 21.40 6.07
CA GLY A 98 33.03 20.87 7.11
C GLY A 98 34.52 21.17 6.88
N HIS A 99 35.35 20.76 7.84
CA HIS A 99 36.78 21.10 7.86
C HIS A 99 37.66 20.30 6.89
N THR A 100 37.13 19.19 6.36
CA THR A 100 37.81 18.29 5.43
C THR A 100 37.40 18.47 3.98
N GLN A 101 36.49 19.41 3.70
CA GLN A 101 35.97 19.60 2.36
C GLN A 101 35.92 21.08 1.97
N LEU A 102 36.05 21.32 0.67
CA LEU A 102 35.78 22.61 0.05
C LEU A 102 34.72 22.36 -1.03
N CYS A 103 33.54 22.97 -0.90
CA CYS A 103 32.47 22.81 -1.85
C CYS A 103 31.74 24.12 -2.10
N GLY A 104 31.14 24.25 -3.27
CA GLY A 104 30.43 25.45 -3.66
C GLY A 104 30.16 25.53 -5.16
N SER A 105 29.77 26.73 -5.57
CA SER A 105 29.47 27.06 -6.96
C SER A 105 29.91 28.48 -7.30
N THR A 106 30.11 28.75 -8.59
CA THR A 106 30.20 30.11 -9.13
C THR A 106 29.55 30.16 -10.51
N SER A 107 29.28 31.37 -11.01
CA SER A 107 28.76 31.61 -12.35
C SER A 107 29.46 32.81 -12.96
N LEU A 108 29.98 32.67 -14.17
CA LEU A 108 30.89 33.62 -14.79
C LEU A 108 30.33 34.07 -16.13
N HIS A 109 30.40 35.37 -16.42
CA HIS A 109 30.04 35.87 -17.74
C HIS A 109 31.15 35.54 -18.74
N VAL A 110 30.83 34.71 -19.73
CA VAL A 110 31.76 34.31 -20.79
C VAL A 110 31.04 34.49 -22.13
N PRO A 111 31.23 35.63 -22.83
CA PRO A 111 30.48 35.97 -24.05
C PRO A 111 30.67 34.99 -25.21
N VAL A 112 31.87 34.40 -25.30
CA VAL A 112 32.27 33.48 -26.37
C VAL A 112 32.42 32.09 -25.79
N ARG A 113 31.97 31.07 -26.53
CA ARG A 113 32.03 29.67 -26.10
C ARG A 113 33.41 29.31 -25.55
N PRO A 114 33.52 28.93 -24.26
CA PRO A 114 34.77 28.49 -23.70
C PRO A 114 35.15 27.09 -24.20
N ARG A 115 36.45 26.84 -24.27
CA ARG A 115 37.11 25.59 -24.62
C ARG A 115 38.18 25.32 -23.56
N ASN A 116 38.54 24.05 -23.37
CA ASN A 116 39.56 23.64 -22.40
C ASN A 116 39.32 24.27 -21.02
N VAL A 117 38.08 24.20 -20.52
CA VAL A 117 37.76 24.64 -19.15
C VAL A 117 38.45 23.71 -18.18
N GLN A 118 39.27 24.28 -17.30
CA GLN A 118 40.06 23.56 -16.32
C GLN A 118 39.83 24.17 -14.93
N LEU A 119 39.79 23.32 -13.92
CA LEU A 119 39.64 23.69 -12.51
C LEU A 119 40.80 23.04 -11.75
N ARG A 120 41.35 23.72 -10.76
CA ARG A 120 42.35 23.15 -9.86
C ARG A 120 42.24 23.70 -8.45
N LEU A 121 42.65 22.88 -7.48
CA LEU A 121 42.89 23.31 -6.11
C LEU A 121 44.34 23.79 -6.01
N ARG A 122 44.54 25.00 -5.50
CA ARG A 122 45.83 25.42 -4.96
C ARG A 122 45.81 25.26 -3.45
N TYR A 123 46.70 24.42 -2.93
CA TYR A 123 46.74 24.09 -1.49
C TYR A 123 47.01 25.31 -0.60
N HIS A 124 47.73 26.30 -1.11
CA HIS A 124 47.98 27.56 -0.43
C HIS A 124 48.11 28.69 -1.46
N ARG A 125 47.41 29.82 -1.28
CA ARG A 125 47.40 30.97 -2.21
C ARG A 125 48.78 31.44 -2.69
N ASP A 126 49.78 31.41 -1.80
CA ASP A 126 51.17 31.83 -2.09
C ASP A 126 52.09 30.67 -2.53
N GLY A 127 51.59 29.44 -2.59
CA GLY A 127 52.36 28.22 -2.87
C GLY A 127 52.23 27.75 -4.31
N ALA A 128 53.20 26.97 -4.81
CA ALA A 128 53.21 26.43 -6.18
C ALA A 128 52.48 25.08 -6.33
N LEU A 129 52.14 24.42 -5.22
CA LEU A 129 51.51 23.09 -5.25
C LEU A 129 50.04 23.20 -5.63
N THR A 130 49.64 22.44 -6.65
CA THR A 130 48.26 22.38 -7.16
C THR A 130 47.81 20.94 -7.39
N LEU A 131 46.49 20.74 -7.39
CA LEU A 131 45.82 19.51 -7.78
C LEU A 131 44.81 19.86 -8.86
N ASP A 132 45.03 19.35 -10.08
CA ASP A 132 44.12 19.60 -11.21
C ASP A 132 42.90 18.67 -11.13
N ALA A 133 41.72 19.19 -11.46
CA ALA A 133 40.47 18.47 -11.46
C ALA A 133 40.16 17.87 -12.84
N PRO A 134 39.56 16.66 -12.91
CA PRO A 134 38.98 16.14 -14.13
C PRO A 134 37.62 16.82 -14.40
N VAL A 135 37.64 17.99 -15.03
CA VAL A 135 36.43 18.79 -15.29
C VAL A 135 35.53 18.11 -16.33
N THR A 136 34.27 17.91 -15.97
CA THR A 136 33.21 17.58 -16.93
C THR A 136 32.64 18.88 -17.48
N PHE A 137 32.86 19.13 -18.77
CA PHE A 137 32.45 20.38 -19.42
C PHE A 137 31.31 20.15 -20.41
N ASN A 138 30.18 20.79 -20.16
CA ASN A 138 28.98 20.74 -20.99
C ASN A 138 28.72 22.09 -21.68
N VAL A 139 28.20 22.03 -22.90
CA VAL A 139 27.77 23.22 -23.65
C VAL A 139 26.31 23.06 -24.03
N ILE A 140 25.48 23.99 -23.57
CA ILE A 140 24.07 24.09 -23.90
C ILE A 140 23.90 25.16 -24.98
N GLY A 141 23.48 24.72 -26.16
CA GLY A 141 23.29 25.59 -27.31
C GLY A 141 21.97 26.36 -27.26
N LYS A 142 21.81 27.26 -28.23
CA LYS A 142 20.55 28.00 -28.45
C LYS A 142 19.38 27.09 -28.76
N GLY A 143 18.18 27.51 -28.36
CA GLY A 143 16.96 26.75 -28.58
C GLY A 143 15.80 27.20 -27.70
N PRO A 144 14.71 26.42 -27.64
CA PRO A 144 13.57 26.69 -26.78
C PRO A 144 13.98 26.87 -25.31
N PRO A 145 13.37 27.81 -24.56
CA PRO A 145 13.76 28.12 -23.19
C PRO A 145 13.81 26.90 -22.26
N ALA A 146 12.89 25.95 -22.45
CA ALA A 146 12.78 24.71 -21.68
C ALA A 146 14.03 23.81 -21.68
N ILE A 147 14.94 23.99 -22.65
CA ILE A 147 16.18 23.18 -22.78
C ILE A 147 17.45 24.03 -22.94
N SER A 148 17.31 25.31 -23.26
CA SER A 148 18.44 26.21 -23.55
C SER A 148 18.77 27.19 -22.44
N ARG A 149 17.93 27.24 -21.39
CA ARG A 149 18.13 28.09 -20.20
C ARG A 149 18.53 27.23 -19.01
N SER A 150 19.28 27.81 -18.10
CA SER A 150 19.78 27.15 -16.88
C SER A 150 18.75 27.15 -15.75
N LEU A 151 17.69 27.96 -15.86
CA LEU A 151 16.61 28.07 -14.88
C LEU A 151 15.24 28.05 -15.57
N LEU A 152 14.38 27.13 -15.14
CA LEU A 152 12.96 27.11 -15.47
C LEU A 152 12.13 27.59 -14.30
N VAL A 153 10.99 28.23 -14.59
CA VAL A 153 10.03 28.65 -13.58
C VAL A 153 8.66 28.06 -13.90
N TYR A 154 8.01 27.46 -12.91
CA TYR A 154 6.72 26.80 -13.07
C TYR A 154 5.91 26.88 -11.77
N GLY A 155 4.59 26.75 -11.87
CA GLY A 155 3.71 26.81 -10.70
C GLY A 155 3.20 25.44 -10.29
N VAL A 156 2.97 25.28 -8.99
CA VAL A 156 2.46 24.07 -8.37
C VAL A 156 1.41 24.44 -7.34
N PHE A 157 0.26 23.76 -7.37
CA PHE A 157 -0.84 24.06 -6.46
C PHE A 157 -0.73 23.35 -5.11
N ASP A 158 -1.39 23.94 -4.10
CA ASP A 158 -1.71 23.27 -2.84
C ASP A 158 -2.78 22.17 -3.03
N GLU A 159 -3.08 21.43 -1.95
CA GLU A 159 -4.08 20.35 -1.96
C GLU A 159 -5.46 20.82 -2.45
N THR A 160 -5.85 22.04 -2.06
CA THR A 160 -7.17 22.60 -2.35
C THR A 160 -7.24 23.33 -3.70
N ASN A 161 -6.16 23.35 -4.48
CA ASN A 161 -6.07 24.09 -5.75
C ASN A 161 -6.43 25.59 -5.61
N THR A 162 -6.12 26.20 -4.46
CA THR A 162 -6.47 27.59 -4.12
C THR A 162 -5.26 28.52 -4.04
N HIS A 163 -4.07 27.98 -3.75
CA HIS A 163 -2.81 28.74 -3.77
C HIS A 163 -1.84 28.11 -4.76
N VAL A 164 -1.05 28.96 -5.41
CA VAL A 164 0.05 28.55 -6.28
C VAL A 164 1.38 28.85 -5.61
N GLN A 165 2.26 27.85 -5.60
CA GLN A 165 3.67 27.99 -5.30
C GLN A 165 4.44 28.05 -6.61
N TRP A 166 5.06 29.19 -6.88
CA TRP A 166 5.97 29.33 -8.02
C TRP A 166 7.34 28.79 -7.62
N ARG A 167 7.90 27.91 -8.45
CA ARG A 167 9.14 27.16 -8.21
C ARG A 167 10.12 27.39 -9.34
N ALA A 168 11.39 27.46 -8.97
CA ALA A 168 12.51 27.48 -9.88
C ALA A 168 13.21 26.11 -9.93
N ARG A 169 13.56 25.66 -11.14
CA ARG A 169 14.31 24.43 -11.38
C ARG A 169 15.57 24.71 -12.18
N HIS A 170 16.71 24.39 -11.60
CA HIS A 170 17.99 24.43 -12.29
C HIS A 170 18.12 23.26 -13.27
N GLN A 171 18.67 23.53 -14.45
CA GLN A 171 18.82 22.55 -15.54
C GLN A 171 20.28 22.27 -15.89
N PHE A 172 21.02 21.60 -15.00
CA PHE A 172 22.41 21.23 -15.28
C PHE A 172 22.52 19.75 -15.64
N PRO A 173 23.23 19.37 -16.72
CA PRO A 173 23.42 17.96 -17.07
C PRO A 173 24.18 17.15 -16.02
N GLY A 174 25.18 17.75 -15.38
CA GLY A 174 26.07 17.07 -14.42
C GLY A 174 25.70 17.27 -12.94
N VAL A 175 24.72 18.12 -12.63
CA VAL A 175 24.37 18.48 -11.25
C VAL A 175 22.86 18.48 -11.07
N ARG A 176 22.37 17.74 -10.07
CA ARG A 176 20.94 17.72 -9.75
C ARG A 176 20.48 19.08 -9.22
N ASN A 177 19.20 19.41 -9.41
CA ASN A 177 18.63 20.69 -9.00
C ASN A 177 18.87 21.01 -7.50
N GLU A 178 18.69 20.02 -6.63
CA GLU A 178 18.92 20.15 -5.18
C GLU A 178 20.40 20.35 -4.85
N GLU A 179 21.28 19.67 -5.57
CA GLU A 179 22.73 19.78 -5.36
C GLU A 179 23.26 21.14 -5.78
N ALA A 180 22.75 21.73 -6.87
CA ALA A 180 23.13 23.09 -7.28
C ALA A 180 22.84 24.12 -6.18
N GLN A 181 21.72 23.98 -5.47
CA GLN A 181 21.36 24.86 -4.36
C GLN A 181 22.13 24.57 -3.08
N ALA A 182 22.36 23.29 -2.78
CA ALA A 182 23.21 22.87 -1.68
C ALA A 182 24.65 23.40 -1.84
N LEU A 183 25.11 23.56 -3.09
CA LEU A 183 26.38 24.19 -3.46
C LEU A 183 26.33 25.72 -3.51
N GLY A 184 25.25 26.33 -3.01
CA GLY A 184 25.20 27.77 -2.73
C GLY A 184 24.61 28.64 -3.84
N LEU A 185 24.26 28.09 -5.02
CA LEU A 185 23.65 28.88 -6.09
C LEU A 185 22.27 29.42 -5.67
N ARG A 186 22.05 30.72 -5.85
CA ARG A 186 20.75 31.40 -5.71
C ARG A 186 20.44 32.16 -6.99
N ARG A 187 19.19 32.06 -7.44
CA ARG A 187 18.72 32.66 -8.68
C ARG A 187 17.50 33.49 -8.39
N HIS A 188 17.59 34.78 -8.74
CA HIS A 188 16.47 35.69 -8.64
C HIS A 188 15.46 35.41 -9.76
N PHE A 189 14.18 35.34 -9.41
CA PHE A 189 13.08 35.39 -10.38
C PHE A 189 11.90 36.21 -9.84
N GLU A 190 11.19 36.84 -10.76
CA GLU A 190 9.96 37.61 -10.53
C GLU A 190 8.80 36.95 -11.30
N ILE A 191 7.63 36.88 -10.69
CA ILE A 191 6.37 36.46 -11.31
C ILE A 191 5.40 37.64 -11.31
N ALA A 192 4.80 37.91 -12.47
CA ALA A 192 3.83 38.98 -12.66
C ALA A 192 2.76 38.58 -13.69
N ASP A 193 1.74 39.42 -13.83
CA ASP A 193 0.69 39.31 -14.86
C ASP A 193 0.00 37.93 -14.86
N GLN A 194 -0.27 37.39 -13.66
CA GLN A 194 -0.92 36.10 -13.48
C GLN A 194 -2.35 36.13 -14.07
N GLY A 195 -2.72 35.07 -14.77
CA GLY A 195 -4.07 34.86 -15.28
C GLY A 195 -4.47 33.39 -15.20
N TYR A 196 -5.77 33.10 -15.27
CA TYR A 196 -6.33 31.75 -15.26
C TYR A 196 -7.07 31.43 -16.55
N GLY A 197 -7.00 30.20 -17.03
CA GLY A 197 -7.59 29.83 -18.31
C GLY A 197 -7.46 28.36 -18.67
N ASP A 198 -7.86 28.04 -19.91
CA ASP A 198 -7.79 26.70 -20.48
C ASP A 198 -6.41 26.43 -21.11
N LEU A 199 -5.94 25.18 -21.01
CA LEU A 199 -4.71 24.69 -21.62
C LEU A 199 -4.89 24.23 -23.07
N ALA A 200 -6.11 24.34 -23.62
CA ALA A 200 -6.43 23.90 -24.98
C ALA A 200 -5.43 24.42 -26.03
N GLY A 201 -4.84 23.49 -26.79
CA GLY A 201 -3.86 23.80 -27.85
C GLY A 201 -2.40 23.86 -27.39
N LEU A 202 -2.11 23.70 -26.10
CA LEU A 202 -0.74 23.57 -25.59
C LEU A 202 -0.34 22.09 -25.50
N SER A 203 0.85 21.76 -26.03
CA SER A 203 1.47 20.44 -25.87
C SER A 203 2.55 20.51 -24.79
N PHE A 204 2.53 19.54 -23.88
CA PHE A 204 3.49 19.40 -22.77
C PHE A 204 4.40 18.18 -22.95
N GLU A 205 4.45 17.58 -24.15
CA GLU A 205 5.25 16.38 -24.42
C GLU A 205 6.76 16.67 -24.35
N ASP A 206 7.22 17.73 -25.03
CA ASP A 206 8.63 18.12 -25.07
C ASP A 206 9.03 19.09 -23.94
N ASP A 207 8.05 19.80 -23.37
CA ASP A 207 8.23 20.70 -22.23
C ASP A 207 7.16 20.43 -21.16
N PRO A 208 7.43 19.51 -20.23
CA PRO A 208 6.47 19.14 -19.20
C PRO A 208 6.30 20.22 -18.13
N TYR A 209 7.16 21.24 -18.08
CA TYR A 209 7.03 22.38 -17.15
C TYR A 209 6.26 23.54 -17.78
N GLY A 210 6.14 23.55 -19.11
CA GLY A 210 5.45 24.57 -19.87
C GLY A 210 6.12 25.93 -19.89
N TYR A 211 7.43 25.98 -19.60
CA TYR A 211 8.18 27.22 -19.48
C TYR A 211 8.62 27.75 -20.83
N GLY A 212 8.03 28.88 -21.24
CA GLY A 212 8.29 29.49 -22.53
C GLY A 212 7.67 28.74 -23.72
N LEU A 213 6.70 27.84 -23.47
CA LEU A 213 5.90 27.20 -24.52
C LEU A 213 5.18 28.22 -25.42
N VAL A 214 4.74 29.32 -24.82
CA VAL A 214 4.08 30.44 -25.49
C VAL A 214 4.81 31.74 -25.20
N PRO A 215 4.81 32.70 -26.14
CA PRO A 215 5.49 33.98 -25.94
C PRO A 215 4.83 34.83 -24.85
N ASP A 216 3.51 34.75 -24.73
CA ASP A 216 2.71 35.47 -23.74
C ASP A 216 1.57 34.60 -23.23
N CYS A 217 1.03 34.95 -22.05
CA CYS A 217 -0.21 34.39 -21.54
C CYS A 217 -1.30 34.45 -22.63
N PRO A 218 -1.93 33.31 -23.01
CA PRO A 218 -2.91 33.30 -24.08
C PRO A 218 -4.07 34.25 -23.76
N GLY A 219 -4.61 34.96 -24.77
CA GLY A 219 -5.71 35.91 -24.55
C GLY A 219 -7.02 35.29 -24.04
N THR A 220 -7.11 33.97 -24.00
CA THR A 220 -8.19 33.21 -23.35
C THR A 220 -8.06 33.19 -21.82
N PHE A 221 -6.89 33.54 -21.27
CA PHE A 221 -6.68 33.63 -19.83
C PHE A 221 -7.24 34.95 -19.31
N THR A 222 -8.00 34.86 -18.23
CA THR A 222 -8.53 36.03 -17.52
C THR A 222 -7.49 36.51 -16.50
N PRO A 223 -7.07 37.79 -16.53
CA PRO A 223 -6.11 38.32 -15.57
C PRO A 223 -6.63 38.27 -14.13
N LEU A 224 -5.75 37.92 -13.19
CA LEU A 224 -6.06 37.89 -11.75
C LEU A 224 -5.84 39.25 -11.06
N GLY A 225 -5.00 40.12 -11.65
CA GLY A 225 -4.66 41.43 -11.08
C GLY A 225 -3.84 41.35 -9.79
N TRP A 226 -3.15 40.23 -9.56
CA TRP A 226 -2.25 40.05 -8.43
C TRP A 226 -0.99 40.92 -8.60
N PRO A 227 -0.42 41.43 -7.50
CA PRO A 227 0.86 42.11 -7.55
C PRO A 227 1.99 41.15 -7.93
N ALA A 228 3.06 41.70 -8.50
CA ALA A 228 4.26 40.93 -8.79
C ALA A 228 4.88 40.41 -7.48
N ILE A 229 5.35 39.18 -7.50
CA ILE A 229 6.11 38.56 -6.41
C ILE A 229 7.52 38.24 -6.92
N GLN A 230 8.50 38.28 -6.03
CA GLN A 230 9.90 38.03 -6.39
C GLN A 230 10.62 37.33 -5.26
N THR A 231 11.58 36.48 -5.61
CA THR A 231 12.41 35.80 -4.63
C THR A 231 13.77 35.42 -5.19
N GLU A 232 14.73 35.24 -4.29
CA GLU A 232 16.02 34.56 -4.57
C GLU A 232 16.04 33.13 -4.01
N THR A 233 14.98 32.75 -3.28
CA THR A 233 14.76 31.37 -2.85
C THR A 233 14.26 30.53 -4.02
N ARG A 234 14.30 29.19 -3.87
CA ARG A 234 13.81 28.28 -4.91
C ARG A 234 12.33 28.45 -5.22
N ALA A 235 11.54 28.74 -4.21
CA ALA A 235 10.09 28.73 -4.32
C ALA A 235 9.47 29.78 -3.43
N MET A 236 8.30 30.25 -3.84
CA MET A 236 7.49 31.23 -3.12
C MET A 236 6.01 30.94 -3.38
N PHE A 237 5.21 30.95 -2.32
CA PHE A 237 3.77 30.97 -2.46
C PHE A 237 3.30 32.37 -2.84
N ASP A 238 2.38 32.44 -3.79
CA ASP A 238 1.58 33.64 -3.98
C ASP A 238 0.64 33.78 -2.77
N PRO A 239 0.68 34.89 -2.02
CA PRO A 239 -0.15 35.06 -0.82
C PRO A 239 -1.64 35.27 -1.14
N HIS A 240 -2.01 35.44 -2.41
CA HIS A 240 -3.39 35.68 -2.82
C HIS A 240 -4.12 34.37 -3.12
N LEU A 241 -5.35 34.28 -2.60
CA LEU A 241 -6.26 33.18 -2.91
C LEU A 241 -6.83 33.32 -4.31
N LEU A 242 -6.96 32.19 -5.01
CA LEU A 242 -7.70 32.16 -6.27
C LEU A 242 -9.17 32.57 -6.06
N PRO A 243 -9.72 33.45 -6.93
CA PRO A 243 -11.14 33.76 -6.91
C PRO A 243 -11.95 32.54 -7.35
N VAL A 244 -13.20 32.41 -6.87
CA VAL A 244 -14.09 31.28 -7.20
C VAL A 244 -14.28 31.10 -8.71
N ALA A 245 -14.27 32.18 -9.49
CA ALA A 245 -14.37 32.12 -10.96
C ALA A 245 -13.19 31.39 -11.63
N ALA A 246 -12.03 31.33 -10.97
CA ALA A 246 -10.86 30.58 -11.42
C ALA A 246 -10.90 29.10 -11.02
N ASP A 247 -11.87 28.68 -10.20
CA ASP A 247 -11.93 27.31 -9.72
C ASP A 247 -12.10 26.31 -10.87
N ALA A 248 -12.92 26.66 -11.86
CA ALA A 248 -13.17 25.84 -13.06
C ALA A 248 -11.95 25.69 -13.98
N ALA A 249 -11.00 26.62 -13.92
CA ALA A 249 -9.91 26.70 -14.89
C ALA A 249 -8.80 25.68 -14.60
N PRO A 250 -8.29 24.97 -15.62
CA PRO A 250 -7.26 23.95 -15.43
C PRO A 250 -5.88 24.49 -15.05
N ALA A 251 -5.60 25.76 -15.33
CA ALA A 251 -4.26 26.30 -15.12
C ALA A 251 -4.21 27.80 -14.87
N LEU A 252 -3.05 28.23 -14.36
CA LEU A 252 -2.59 29.61 -14.39
C LEU A 252 -1.43 29.75 -15.36
N CYS A 253 -1.35 30.92 -15.97
CA CYS A 253 -0.16 31.39 -16.65
C CYS A 253 0.33 32.64 -15.92
N ALA A 254 1.63 32.89 -15.97
CA ALA A 254 2.21 34.13 -15.48
C ALA A 254 3.45 34.49 -16.30
N ARG A 255 3.76 35.77 -16.35
CA ARG A 255 5.04 36.24 -16.86
C ARG A 255 6.10 36.02 -15.80
N SER A 256 7.15 35.29 -16.14
CA SER A 256 8.33 35.05 -15.32
C SER A 256 9.51 35.85 -15.88
N THR A 257 10.18 36.60 -15.03
CA THR A 257 11.40 37.33 -15.38
C THR A 257 12.57 36.79 -14.56
N VAL A 258 13.65 36.41 -15.25
CA VAL A 258 14.87 35.83 -14.66
C VAL A 258 16.06 36.67 -15.11
N THR A 259 17.01 36.91 -14.21
CA THR A 259 18.26 37.60 -14.54
C THR A 259 19.36 36.60 -14.92
N ASP A 260 20.12 36.94 -15.95
CA ASP A 260 21.33 36.25 -16.39
C ASP A 260 22.42 37.28 -16.79
N ALA A 261 23.55 36.82 -17.35
CA ALA A 261 24.66 37.72 -17.68
C ALA A 261 24.38 38.66 -18.86
N THR A 262 23.35 38.38 -19.67
CA THR A 262 22.93 39.22 -20.80
C THR A 262 21.85 40.24 -20.41
N GLY A 263 21.33 40.16 -19.18
CA GLY A 263 20.32 41.07 -18.64
C GLY A 263 19.13 40.31 -18.06
N THR A 264 17.91 40.73 -18.43
CA THR A 264 16.67 40.08 -18.00
C THR A 264 16.06 39.28 -19.14
N PHE A 265 15.82 38.00 -18.89
CA PHE A 265 15.04 37.13 -19.77
C PHE A 265 13.61 37.02 -19.25
N THR A 266 12.64 37.05 -20.15
CA THR A 266 11.21 36.92 -19.81
C THR A 266 10.59 35.79 -20.60
N ALA A 267 9.83 34.94 -19.92
CA ALA A 267 9.08 33.84 -20.52
C ALA A 267 7.81 33.57 -19.71
N VAL A 268 6.87 32.82 -20.28
CA VAL A 268 5.66 32.40 -19.57
C VAL A 268 5.96 31.19 -18.69
N ALA A 269 5.57 31.26 -17.42
CA ALA A 269 5.49 30.13 -16.49
C ALA A 269 4.04 29.64 -16.40
N ILE A 270 3.86 28.32 -16.33
CA ILE A 270 2.53 27.69 -16.25
C ILE A 270 2.40 26.93 -14.93
N ALA A 271 1.22 27.02 -14.32
CA ALA A 271 0.81 26.23 -13.16
C ALA A 271 -0.40 25.38 -13.53
N ARG A 272 -0.28 24.05 -13.49
CA ARG A 272 -1.41 23.13 -13.77
C ARG A 272 -2.04 22.72 -12.44
N LYS A 273 -3.37 22.76 -12.33
CA LYS A 273 -4.07 22.31 -11.12
C LYS A 273 -3.80 20.85 -10.83
N ASN A 274 -3.75 20.49 -9.55
CA ASN A 274 -3.66 19.11 -9.11
C ASN A 274 -4.97 18.36 -9.41
N PRO A 275 -4.91 17.03 -9.62
CA PRO A 275 -6.10 16.19 -9.67
C PRO A 275 -6.96 16.41 -8.42
N GLU A 276 -8.25 16.71 -8.61
CA GLU A 276 -9.21 16.81 -7.52
C GLU A 276 -9.75 15.42 -7.22
N VAL A 277 -9.48 14.96 -6.00
CA VAL A 277 -9.83 13.61 -5.56
C VAL A 277 -10.73 13.61 -4.35
N GLU A 278 -11.53 12.56 -4.24
CA GLU A 278 -12.38 12.30 -3.08
C GLU A 278 -12.55 10.78 -2.88
N PRO A 279 -12.97 10.34 -1.69
CA PRO A 279 -13.40 8.97 -1.48
C PRO A 279 -14.52 8.58 -2.47
N ALA A 280 -14.32 7.51 -3.23
CA ALA A 280 -15.27 7.06 -4.23
C ALA A 280 -16.58 6.52 -3.62
N PHE A 281 -16.44 5.82 -2.49
CA PHE A 281 -17.54 5.26 -1.72
C PHE A 281 -17.14 5.21 -0.24
N PRO A 282 -17.99 5.65 0.70
CA PRO A 282 -17.58 5.76 2.10
C PRO A 282 -17.41 4.39 2.75
N ALA A 283 -18.47 3.58 2.74
CA ALA A 283 -18.47 2.23 3.27
C ALA A 283 -19.64 1.42 2.70
N LEU A 284 -19.39 0.14 2.44
CA LEU A 284 -20.44 -0.83 2.10
C LEU A 284 -21.07 -1.36 3.39
N ARG A 285 -22.41 -1.44 3.47
CA ARG A 285 -23.10 -1.85 4.70
C ARG A 285 -23.91 -3.13 4.50
N SER A 286 -23.58 -4.12 5.31
CA SER A 286 -24.33 -5.38 5.38
C SER A 286 -24.56 -5.72 6.85
N PRO A 287 -25.70 -5.33 7.45
CA PRO A 287 -25.98 -5.63 8.84
C PRO A 287 -25.89 -7.14 9.10
N ILE A 288 -25.11 -7.53 10.10
CA ILE A 288 -24.97 -8.93 10.51
C ILE A 288 -25.83 -9.16 11.74
N VAL A 289 -26.67 -10.19 11.69
CA VAL A 289 -27.56 -10.59 12.78
C VAL A 289 -27.34 -12.05 13.13
N GLU A 290 -27.78 -12.44 14.33
CA GLU A 290 -27.79 -13.84 14.72
C GLU A 290 -28.94 -14.59 14.04
N ASP A 291 -28.60 -15.71 13.42
CA ASP A 291 -29.54 -16.63 12.80
C ASP A 291 -30.09 -17.61 13.85
N THR A 292 -31.32 -18.05 13.63
CA THR A 292 -32.03 -18.99 14.51
C THR A 292 -31.69 -20.43 14.09
N PRO A 293 -30.99 -21.21 14.94
CA PRO A 293 -30.67 -22.60 14.61
C PRO A 293 -31.91 -23.51 14.73
N ILE A 294 -32.25 -24.18 13.64
CA ILE A 294 -33.25 -25.26 13.62
C ILE A 294 -32.53 -26.59 13.77
N ARG A 295 -32.61 -27.15 14.98
CA ARG A 295 -31.86 -28.34 15.37
C ARG A 295 -32.60 -29.63 15.02
N PHE A 296 -31.87 -30.64 14.56
CA PHE A 296 -32.35 -31.99 14.34
C PHE A 296 -31.30 -33.02 14.79
N PHE A 297 -31.76 -34.10 15.41
CA PHE A 297 -30.93 -35.27 15.71
C PHE A 297 -31.40 -36.45 14.87
N LEU A 298 -30.62 -36.80 13.85
CA LEU A 298 -30.93 -37.87 12.89
C LEU A 298 -30.18 -39.12 13.34
N ARG A 299 -30.89 -40.22 13.58
CA ARG A 299 -30.24 -41.47 14.01
C ARG A 299 -30.92 -42.73 13.48
N ILE A 300 -30.19 -43.83 13.46
CA ILE A 300 -30.81 -45.17 13.43
C ILE A 300 -31.46 -45.40 14.80
N CYS A 301 -32.74 -45.75 14.82
CA CYS A 301 -33.54 -45.91 16.03
C CYS A 301 -33.74 -47.37 16.42
N ASP A 302 -33.67 -48.29 15.46
CA ASP A 302 -33.88 -49.72 15.69
C ASP A 302 -32.70 -50.43 16.39
N ARG A 303 -31.55 -49.77 16.48
CA ARG A 303 -30.36 -50.25 17.17
C ARG A 303 -29.55 -49.14 17.83
N GLU A 304 -28.84 -49.51 18.88
CA GLU A 304 -27.85 -48.66 19.54
C GLU A 304 -26.51 -48.79 18.82
N ILE A 305 -25.93 -47.65 18.46
CA ILE A 305 -24.68 -47.59 17.69
C ILE A 305 -23.50 -47.31 18.61
N SER A 306 -23.56 -46.21 19.38
CA SER A 306 -22.59 -45.86 20.40
C SER A 306 -23.14 -44.74 21.26
N GLU A 307 -23.50 -45.05 22.52
CA GLU A 307 -24.01 -44.04 23.45
C GLU A 307 -23.00 -42.92 23.73
N PRO A 308 -21.69 -43.19 24.00
CA PRO A 308 -20.73 -42.11 24.23
C PRO A 308 -20.61 -41.15 23.05
N HIS A 309 -20.63 -41.67 21.81
CA HIS A 309 -20.57 -40.83 20.62
C HIS A 309 -21.86 -40.03 20.41
N ARG A 310 -23.03 -40.64 20.71
CA ARG A 310 -24.33 -39.96 20.67
C ARG A 310 -24.37 -38.80 21.66
N GLU A 311 -24.00 -39.04 22.91
CA GLU A 311 -23.95 -38.01 23.95
C GLU A 311 -23.02 -36.87 23.54
N MET A 312 -21.85 -37.19 22.98
CA MET A 312 -20.94 -36.19 22.44
C MET A 312 -21.58 -35.35 21.31
N GLN A 313 -22.23 -35.96 20.33
CA GLN A 313 -22.86 -35.21 19.24
C GLN A 313 -23.99 -34.28 19.74
N ILE A 314 -24.81 -34.76 20.69
CA ILE A 314 -25.86 -33.96 21.33
C ILE A 314 -25.24 -32.78 22.08
N GLN A 315 -24.20 -33.03 22.86
CA GLN A 315 -23.47 -32.03 23.64
C GLN A 315 -22.84 -30.97 22.73
N ARG A 316 -22.17 -31.38 21.65
CA ARG A 316 -21.42 -30.46 20.78
C ARG A 316 -22.28 -29.50 20.01
N LEU A 317 -23.46 -29.94 19.58
CA LEU A 317 -24.40 -29.11 18.82
C LEU A 317 -25.52 -28.51 19.68
N LEU A 318 -25.48 -28.73 21.00
CA LEU A 318 -26.47 -28.27 21.96
C LEU A 318 -27.88 -28.70 21.52
N LEU A 319 -28.06 -30.01 21.27
CA LEU A 319 -29.29 -30.61 20.72
C LEU A 319 -30.30 -31.01 21.81
N ASP A 320 -30.15 -30.54 23.04
CA ASP A 320 -31.08 -30.85 24.12
C ASP A 320 -32.52 -30.43 23.74
N GLY A 321 -33.43 -31.41 23.71
CA GLY A 321 -34.83 -31.19 23.31
C GLY A 321 -35.05 -31.02 21.80
N ALA A 322 -34.04 -31.25 20.96
CA ALA A 322 -34.22 -31.29 19.50
C ALA A 322 -35.06 -32.50 19.07
N PRO A 323 -35.86 -32.39 18.00
CA PRO A 323 -36.59 -33.52 17.45
C PRO A 323 -35.64 -34.63 16.99
N GLU A 324 -35.85 -35.85 17.50
CA GLU A 324 -35.20 -37.05 16.99
C GLU A 324 -35.92 -37.53 15.71
N VAL A 325 -35.16 -37.80 14.67
CA VAL A 325 -35.65 -38.31 13.39
C VAL A 325 -35.03 -39.68 13.12
N CYS A 326 -35.87 -40.71 13.09
CA CYS A 326 -35.43 -42.07 12.80
C CYS A 326 -35.10 -42.26 11.32
N LEU A 327 -33.97 -42.90 11.07
CA LEU A 327 -33.41 -43.15 9.74
C LEU A 327 -33.50 -44.62 9.32
N ASP A 328 -34.22 -45.48 10.04
CA ASP A 328 -34.22 -46.94 9.82
C ASP A 328 -34.61 -47.33 8.38
N ASP A 329 -35.56 -46.59 7.79
CA ASP A 329 -36.09 -46.83 6.44
C ASP A 329 -35.39 -45.98 5.35
N TRP A 330 -34.14 -45.54 5.57
CA TRP A 330 -33.45 -44.64 4.63
C TRP A 330 -33.30 -45.18 3.19
N LYS A 331 -33.40 -46.50 3.01
CA LYS A 331 -33.39 -47.18 1.71
C LYS A 331 -34.75 -47.23 1.01
N ALA A 332 -35.83 -46.84 1.68
CA ALA A 332 -37.17 -46.89 1.13
C ALA A 332 -37.33 -45.85 -0.01
N PRO A 333 -38.02 -46.19 -1.12
CA PRO A 333 -38.36 -45.20 -2.13
C PRO A 333 -39.14 -44.04 -1.53
N GLY A 334 -38.72 -42.80 -1.80
CA GLY A 334 -39.42 -41.62 -1.29
C GLY A 334 -38.89 -41.08 0.04
N PHE A 335 -37.90 -41.74 0.68
CA PHE A 335 -37.42 -41.35 2.00
C PHE A 335 -36.86 -39.91 2.03
N ALA A 336 -36.01 -39.54 1.06
CA ALA A 336 -35.46 -38.19 0.96
C ALA A 336 -36.56 -37.11 0.82
N GLN A 337 -37.65 -37.40 0.10
CA GLN A 337 -38.80 -36.49 -0.01
C GLN A 337 -39.54 -36.33 1.32
N GLN A 338 -39.74 -37.42 2.06
CA GLN A 338 -40.35 -37.37 3.39
C GLN A 338 -39.48 -36.59 4.38
N LEU A 339 -38.16 -36.78 4.32
CA LEU A 339 -37.21 -36.07 5.14
C LEU A 339 -37.20 -34.56 4.81
N ALA A 340 -37.17 -34.21 3.52
CA ALA A 340 -37.31 -32.82 3.06
C ALA A 340 -38.61 -32.17 3.55
N ALA A 341 -39.75 -32.88 3.48
CA ALA A 341 -41.03 -32.37 3.96
C ALA A 341 -41.03 -32.09 5.49
N ARG A 342 -40.32 -32.92 6.27
CA ARG A 342 -40.12 -32.67 7.71
C ARG A 342 -39.29 -31.41 7.94
N PHE A 343 -38.21 -31.21 7.18
CA PHE A 343 -37.39 -30.01 7.25
C PHE A 343 -38.22 -28.76 6.93
N SER A 344 -38.94 -28.74 5.81
CA SER A 344 -39.82 -27.62 5.42
C SER A 344 -40.88 -27.32 6.47
N THR A 345 -41.52 -28.34 7.03
CA THR A 345 -42.53 -28.16 8.10
C THR A 345 -41.94 -27.44 9.31
N ARG A 346 -40.73 -27.81 9.72
CA ARG A 346 -40.07 -27.19 10.87
C ARG A 346 -39.60 -25.77 10.56
N ILE A 347 -39.09 -25.54 9.35
CA ILE A 347 -38.74 -24.20 8.86
C ILE A 347 -39.96 -23.28 8.96
N ASP A 348 -41.11 -23.72 8.45
CA ASP A 348 -42.34 -22.92 8.48
C ASP A 348 -42.83 -22.61 9.90
N GLN A 349 -42.64 -23.53 10.85
CA GLN A 349 -42.96 -23.30 12.28
C GLN A 349 -42.07 -22.22 12.91
N VAL A 350 -40.76 -22.27 12.65
CA VAL A 350 -39.78 -21.35 13.25
C VAL A 350 -39.80 -19.99 12.55
N ARG A 351 -40.21 -19.93 11.28
CA ARG A 351 -40.24 -18.69 10.48
C ARG A 351 -41.04 -17.55 11.12
N ALA A 352 -42.04 -17.87 11.96
CA ALA A 352 -42.82 -16.87 12.70
C ALA A 352 -41.99 -16.01 13.65
N GLU A 353 -40.78 -16.44 14.04
CA GLU A 353 -39.86 -15.69 14.89
C GLU A 353 -39.18 -14.50 14.17
N GLY A 354 -39.33 -14.41 12.84
CA GLY A 354 -38.92 -13.23 12.06
C GLY A 354 -37.42 -13.09 11.80
N ARG A 355 -36.61 -14.09 12.18
CA ARG A 355 -35.16 -14.12 11.93
C ARG A 355 -34.80 -15.14 10.85
N ASP A 356 -33.65 -14.90 10.20
CA ASP A 356 -33.03 -15.90 9.34
C ASP A 356 -32.63 -17.13 10.14
N MET A 357 -32.51 -18.27 9.46
CA MET A 357 -32.43 -19.60 10.07
C MET A 357 -31.26 -20.39 9.49
N VAL A 358 -30.61 -21.21 10.33
CA VAL A 358 -29.63 -22.21 9.92
C VAL A 358 -30.14 -23.58 10.32
N LEU A 359 -30.15 -24.55 9.40
CA LEU A 359 -30.47 -25.92 9.78
C LEU A 359 -29.24 -26.55 10.44
N VAL A 360 -29.39 -27.15 11.62
CA VAL A 360 -28.30 -27.75 12.38
C VAL A 360 -28.62 -29.22 12.59
N PHE A 361 -27.79 -30.09 12.02
CA PHE A 361 -28.01 -31.53 12.02
C PHE A 361 -26.89 -32.22 12.79
N SER A 362 -27.24 -33.16 13.65
CA SER A 362 -26.36 -34.28 13.95
C SER A 362 -26.87 -35.52 13.24
N LEU A 363 -25.94 -36.27 12.67
CA LEU A 363 -26.18 -37.46 11.89
C LEU A 363 -25.44 -38.65 12.56
N HIS A 364 -26.19 -39.45 13.30
CA HIS A 364 -25.70 -40.56 14.13
C HIS A 364 -26.03 -41.91 13.48
N HIS A 365 -25.10 -42.43 12.68
CA HIS A 365 -25.22 -43.76 12.07
C HIS A 365 -23.91 -44.56 12.11
N ASP A 366 -23.98 -45.78 11.57
CA ASP A 366 -22.89 -46.73 11.37
C ASP A 366 -22.67 -47.09 9.89
N ASP A 367 -23.43 -46.47 8.96
CA ASP A 367 -23.20 -46.59 7.51
C ASP A 367 -21.87 -45.93 7.08
N ALA A 368 -20.83 -46.74 6.95
CA ALA A 368 -19.53 -46.29 6.45
C ALA A 368 -19.47 -46.16 4.91
N THR A 369 -20.53 -46.54 4.19
CA THR A 369 -20.53 -46.49 2.71
C THR A 369 -20.84 -45.11 2.14
N GLY A 370 -21.36 -44.19 2.97
CA GLY A 370 -21.76 -42.83 2.59
C GLY A 370 -23.13 -42.75 1.90
N GLN A 371 -23.82 -43.87 1.69
CA GLN A 371 -25.12 -43.90 1.01
C GLN A 371 -26.20 -43.17 1.83
N LEU A 372 -26.19 -43.33 3.16
CA LEU A 372 -27.11 -42.62 4.04
C LEU A 372 -26.86 -41.10 3.99
N ALA A 373 -25.60 -40.68 4.04
CA ALA A 373 -25.22 -39.27 3.90
C ALA A 373 -25.72 -38.69 2.56
N THR A 374 -25.61 -39.44 1.45
CA THR A 374 -26.18 -39.04 0.14
C THR A 374 -27.71 -38.87 0.20
N VAL A 375 -28.44 -39.70 0.94
CA VAL A 375 -29.89 -39.57 1.09
C VAL A 375 -30.27 -38.31 1.89
N VAL A 376 -29.50 -37.97 2.92
CA VAL A 376 -29.68 -36.71 3.66
C VAL A 376 -29.35 -35.51 2.77
N GLU A 377 -28.29 -35.61 1.98
CA GLU A 377 -27.91 -34.61 0.98
C GLU A 377 -29.04 -34.38 -0.05
N ASP A 378 -29.65 -35.46 -0.56
CA ASP A 378 -30.83 -35.39 -1.45
C ASP A 378 -32.05 -34.73 -0.81
N ALA A 379 -32.21 -34.83 0.51
CA ALA A 379 -33.27 -34.13 1.23
C ALA A 379 -32.94 -32.63 1.34
N LEU A 380 -31.69 -32.27 1.62
CA LEU A 380 -31.24 -30.88 1.75
C LEU A 380 -31.32 -30.13 0.41
N SER A 381 -30.99 -30.74 -0.71
CA SER A 381 -31.04 -30.09 -2.03
C SER A 381 -32.44 -29.75 -2.51
N ARG A 382 -33.45 -30.44 -1.96
CA ARG A 382 -34.86 -30.12 -2.22
C ARG A 382 -35.36 -28.91 -1.42
N VAL A 383 -34.63 -28.51 -0.38
CA VAL A 383 -35.06 -27.46 0.56
C VAL A 383 -34.18 -26.22 0.44
N LEU A 384 -32.87 -26.37 0.62
CA LEU A 384 -31.95 -25.24 0.81
C LEU A 384 -31.86 -24.28 -0.38
N PRO A 385 -31.74 -24.73 -1.65
CA PRO A 385 -31.64 -23.79 -2.77
C PRO A 385 -32.85 -22.85 -2.88
N PHE A 386 -34.05 -23.39 -2.64
CA PHE A 386 -35.28 -22.60 -2.67
C PHE A 386 -35.42 -21.68 -1.45
N GLU A 387 -35.08 -22.17 -0.26
CA GLU A 387 -35.20 -21.37 0.97
C GLU A 387 -34.17 -20.23 1.04
N ARG A 388 -32.95 -20.43 0.52
CA ARG A 388 -31.87 -19.43 0.52
C ARG A 388 -32.22 -18.16 -0.24
N ASP A 389 -32.92 -18.30 -1.36
CA ASP A 389 -33.18 -17.19 -2.27
C ASP A 389 -34.41 -16.36 -1.88
N LYS A 390 -35.09 -16.71 -0.78
CA LYS A 390 -36.12 -15.88 -0.17
C LYS A 390 -35.54 -14.64 0.50
N SER A 391 -36.36 -13.61 0.62
CA SER A 391 -36.12 -12.50 1.55
C SER A 391 -36.19 -12.99 3.00
N SER A 392 -35.44 -12.35 3.91
CA SER A 392 -35.52 -12.65 5.33
C SER A 392 -36.97 -12.54 5.85
N PRO A 393 -37.47 -13.48 6.68
CA PRO A 393 -36.77 -14.63 7.28
C PRO A 393 -36.64 -15.83 6.31
N ARG A 394 -35.41 -16.32 6.14
CA ARG A 394 -35.07 -17.41 5.22
C ARG A 394 -34.20 -18.47 5.88
N VAL A 395 -33.86 -19.53 5.15
CA VAL A 395 -32.80 -20.46 5.58
C VAL A 395 -31.50 -20.11 4.87
N VAL A 396 -30.48 -19.62 5.60
CA VAL A 396 -29.21 -19.19 4.99
C VAL A 396 -28.35 -20.38 4.56
N GLY A 397 -28.50 -21.53 5.22
CA GLY A 397 -27.79 -22.76 4.90
C GLY A 397 -27.99 -23.85 5.95
N ALA A 398 -27.13 -24.86 5.93
CA ALA A 398 -27.11 -25.95 6.89
C ALA A 398 -25.71 -26.23 7.42
N PHE A 399 -25.68 -26.69 8.67
CA PHE A 399 -24.51 -27.19 9.37
C PHE A 399 -24.79 -28.66 9.75
N VAL A 400 -23.97 -29.59 9.28
CA VAL A 400 -24.14 -31.03 9.52
C VAL A 400 -22.94 -31.57 10.29
N PHE A 401 -23.20 -32.25 11.41
CA PHE A 401 -22.20 -33.02 12.15
C PHE A 401 -22.49 -34.53 12.05
N ASP A 402 -21.65 -35.25 11.33
CA ASP A 402 -21.77 -36.64 10.93
C ASP A 402 -20.83 -37.54 11.74
N SER A 403 -21.25 -38.79 11.97
CA SER A 403 -20.41 -39.87 12.49
C SER A 403 -19.21 -40.18 11.60
N PHE A 404 -19.33 -39.96 10.28
CA PHE A 404 -18.31 -40.24 9.28
C PHE A 404 -17.95 -39.00 8.47
N SER A 405 -16.81 -39.06 7.78
CA SER A 405 -16.44 -38.03 6.83
C SER A 405 -17.26 -38.14 5.55
N HIS A 406 -17.80 -37.02 5.04
CA HIS A 406 -18.61 -36.99 3.80
C HIS A 406 -18.06 -35.98 2.78
N LEU A 407 -18.33 -36.21 1.50
CA LEU A 407 -18.07 -35.25 0.43
C LEU A 407 -19.39 -34.92 -0.26
N ILE A 408 -19.78 -33.64 -0.24
CA ILE A 408 -20.99 -33.14 -0.90
C ILE A 408 -20.84 -33.34 -2.42
N GLY A 409 -21.67 -34.22 -2.98
CA GLY A 409 -21.72 -34.53 -4.41
C GLY A 409 -22.57 -33.55 -5.22
N GLN A 410 -23.55 -32.89 -4.59
CA GLN A 410 -24.53 -32.03 -5.24
C GLN A 410 -24.01 -30.59 -5.34
N ALA A 411 -23.85 -30.11 -6.58
CA ALA A 411 -23.27 -28.81 -6.87
C ALA A 411 -23.99 -27.64 -6.17
N ASP A 412 -25.32 -27.69 -6.09
CA ASP A 412 -26.13 -26.62 -5.49
C ASP A 412 -25.98 -26.54 -3.97
N LEU A 413 -25.49 -27.60 -3.32
CA LEU A 413 -25.29 -27.66 -1.88
C LEU A 413 -23.89 -27.27 -1.43
N LYS A 414 -22.89 -27.32 -2.33
CA LYS A 414 -21.48 -27.04 -2.01
C LYS A 414 -21.24 -25.67 -1.38
N ARG A 415 -22.17 -24.72 -1.58
CA ARG A 415 -22.11 -23.33 -1.04
C ARG A 415 -23.07 -23.09 0.12
N LEU A 416 -23.90 -24.07 0.44
CA LEU A 416 -25.04 -23.94 1.38
C LEU A 416 -24.91 -24.83 2.60
N VAL A 417 -24.14 -25.92 2.48
CA VAL A 417 -23.99 -26.90 3.54
C VAL A 417 -22.54 -26.94 3.99
N LEU A 418 -22.34 -26.68 5.27
CA LEU A 418 -21.09 -26.99 5.96
C LEU A 418 -21.24 -28.39 6.57
N TRP A 419 -20.55 -29.39 6.00
CA TRP A 419 -20.63 -30.79 6.44
C TRP A 419 -19.36 -31.22 7.13
N CYS A 420 -19.49 -31.71 8.37
CA CYS A 420 -18.38 -32.08 9.24
C CYS A 420 -18.56 -33.44 9.88
N PRO A 421 -17.50 -34.27 9.99
CA PRO A 421 -16.22 -34.15 9.28
C PRO A 421 -16.40 -34.25 7.77
N ALA A 422 -15.50 -33.66 6.98
CA ALA A 422 -15.55 -33.78 5.52
C ALA A 422 -14.47 -34.70 4.98
N THR A 423 -14.50 -34.96 3.67
CA THR A 423 -13.42 -35.66 2.95
C THR A 423 -13.09 -34.88 1.68
N LEU A 424 -11.81 -34.70 1.33
CA LEU A 424 -11.40 -33.96 0.13
C LEU A 424 -11.12 -34.84 -1.09
N VAL A 425 -11.08 -36.16 -0.88
CA VAL A 425 -10.78 -37.15 -1.91
C VAL A 425 -11.61 -38.40 -1.63
N THR A 426 -12.26 -38.96 -2.65
CA THR A 426 -12.92 -40.27 -2.64
C THR A 426 -11.95 -41.36 -2.12
N PRO A 427 -12.32 -42.22 -1.15
CA PRO A 427 -11.56 -43.46 -0.86
C PRO A 427 -12.13 -44.66 -1.65
N PRO A 428 -11.39 -45.79 -1.81
CA PRO A 428 -10.43 -46.28 -0.82
C PRO A 428 -9.07 -46.75 -1.37
N THR A 429 -8.02 -46.45 -0.60
CA THR A 429 -7.04 -47.49 -0.27
C THR A 429 -7.77 -48.51 0.63
N PRO A 430 -7.76 -49.82 0.31
CA PRO A 430 -8.54 -50.81 1.05
C PRO A 430 -8.14 -50.84 2.53
N ALA A 431 -9.12 -51.18 3.38
CA ALA A 431 -8.90 -51.38 4.82
C ALA A 431 -7.71 -52.33 5.06
N PRO A 432 -6.83 -52.05 6.05
CA PRO A 432 -5.81 -53.01 6.44
C PRO A 432 -6.49 -54.32 6.87
N ALA A 433 -5.91 -55.43 6.42
CA ALA A 433 -6.36 -56.78 6.75
C ALA A 433 -6.41 -57.00 8.27
N PRO A 434 -7.29 -57.88 8.78
CA PRO A 434 -7.52 -58.07 10.22
C PRO A 434 -6.34 -58.66 11.02
N ASP A 435 -5.17 -58.89 10.41
CA ASP A 435 -4.04 -59.61 11.01
C ASP A 435 -2.73 -58.80 11.12
N ALA A 436 -2.76 -57.47 10.98
CA ALA A 436 -1.60 -56.62 11.29
C ALA A 436 -1.66 -56.17 12.76
N GLY A 437 -0.97 -56.89 13.64
CA GLY A 437 -0.98 -56.71 15.09
C GLY A 437 -0.23 -55.49 15.63
N GLU A 438 -0.41 -54.30 15.06
CA GLU A 438 -0.01 -53.03 15.68
C GLU A 438 -1.15 -52.02 15.49
N ASP A 439 -1.70 -51.52 16.60
CA ASP A 439 -2.65 -50.42 16.62
C ASP A 439 -2.08 -49.26 15.81
N PRO A 440 -2.75 -48.74 14.77
CA PRO A 440 -2.31 -47.49 14.16
C PRO A 440 -2.40 -46.41 15.24
N GLU A 441 -1.23 -45.97 15.69
CA GLU A 441 -1.06 -44.85 16.62
C GLU A 441 -1.90 -43.67 16.09
N LEU A 442 -2.45 -42.86 16.99
CA LEU A 442 -3.21 -41.64 16.67
C LEU A 442 -2.50 -40.70 15.67
N GLU A 443 -1.21 -40.93 15.37
CA GLU A 443 -0.37 -40.17 14.45
C GLU A 443 -0.65 -40.42 12.94
N GLU A 444 -1.39 -41.47 12.55
CA GLU A 444 -1.62 -41.84 11.13
C GLU A 444 -3.08 -41.72 10.64
N ILE A 445 -3.93 -40.94 11.30
CA ILE A 445 -5.27 -40.62 10.76
C ILE A 445 -5.14 -39.36 9.89
N PRO A 446 -5.26 -39.44 8.55
CA PRO A 446 -5.27 -38.24 7.72
C PRO A 446 -6.40 -37.34 8.19
N ASP A 447 -6.07 -36.09 8.49
CA ASP A 447 -7.04 -35.11 8.95
C ASP A 447 -8.06 -34.83 7.84
N ALA A 448 -9.21 -35.49 7.92
CA ALA A 448 -10.28 -35.40 6.94
C ALA A 448 -10.89 -33.97 6.89
N SER A 449 -10.59 -33.12 7.87
CA SER A 449 -11.18 -31.78 8.02
C SER A 449 -10.68 -30.71 7.02
N GLN A 450 -9.72 -31.02 6.16
CA GLN A 450 -8.83 -30.03 5.52
C GLN A 450 -9.44 -28.94 4.61
N ARG A 451 -10.76 -28.89 4.31
CA ARG A 451 -11.36 -27.68 3.64
C ARG A 451 -12.77 -27.25 4.04
N THR A 452 -13.57 -28.00 4.80
CA THR A 452 -14.94 -27.56 5.11
C THR A 452 -15.27 -27.54 6.60
N CYS A 453 -14.33 -27.96 7.47
CA CYS A 453 -14.55 -28.07 8.92
C CYS A 453 -13.46 -27.56 9.87
N PRO A 454 -12.48 -26.71 9.48
CA PRO A 454 -11.59 -26.14 10.48
C PRO A 454 -12.33 -25.11 11.33
N LEU A 455 -12.47 -25.44 12.61
CA LEU A 455 -12.82 -24.50 13.66
C LEU A 455 -11.51 -23.93 14.22
N LEU A 456 -11.31 -22.62 14.09
CA LEU A 456 -10.12 -21.96 14.65
C LEU A 456 -10.33 -21.59 16.11
N PRO A 457 -9.35 -21.84 17.00
CA PRO A 457 -9.34 -21.27 18.33
C PRO A 457 -9.00 -19.77 18.26
N ASP A 458 -9.68 -18.94 19.07
CA ASP A 458 -9.40 -17.49 19.21
C ASP A 458 -8.01 -17.19 19.87
N ARG A 459 -7.16 -18.20 20.14
CA ARG A 459 -5.85 -18.03 20.80
C ARG A 459 -4.73 -18.80 20.08
N PRO A 460 -3.54 -18.17 19.90
CA PRO A 460 -2.40 -18.78 19.22
C PRO A 460 -1.63 -19.78 20.09
N ASP A 461 -0.70 -20.48 19.44
CA ASP A 461 0.09 -21.57 19.97
C ASP A 461 0.75 -21.34 21.35
N LEU A 462 0.44 -22.20 22.32
CA LEU A 462 1.18 -22.36 23.56
C LEU A 462 2.38 -23.29 23.30
N GLN A 463 3.50 -22.74 22.83
CA GLN A 463 4.77 -23.47 22.77
C GLN A 463 5.34 -23.66 24.19
N VAL A 464 5.11 -24.84 24.78
CA VAL A 464 5.72 -25.23 26.06
C VAL A 464 6.84 -26.24 25.79
N GLY A 465 7.98 -25.76 25.27
CA GLY A 465 9.21 -26.57 25.13
C GLY A 465 9.05 -27.85 24.27
N PRO A 466 9.73 -28.96 24.59
CA PRO A 466 9.74 -30.19 23.78
C PRO A 466 8.46 -31.05 23.91
N VAL A 467 7.41 -30.54 24.58
CA VAL A 467 6.17 -31.28 24.82
C VAL A 467 5.30 -31.27 23.57
N ARG A 468 4.97 -32.46 23.05
CA ARG A 468 3.95 -32.62 21.99
C ARG A 468 2.56 -32.75 22.63
N PHE A 469 1.59 -32.02 22.09
CA PHE A 469 0.18 -32.13 22.46
C PHE A 469 -0.59 -32.98 21.44
N ASN A 470 -1.16 -34.10 21.88
CA ASN A 470 -2.17 -34.81 21.08
C ASN A 470 -3.49 -34.03 21.14
N GLN A 471 -4.23 -33.96 20.02
CA GLN A 471 -5.41 -33.12 19.89
C GLN A 471 -6.59 -33.92 19.32
N LEU A 472 -7.78 -33.75 19.91
CA LEU A 472 -9.04 -34.25 19.35
C LEU A 472 -9.67 -33.09 18.56
N PRO A 473 -10.08 -33.28 17.29
CA PRO A 473 -10.86 -32.28 16.57
C PRO A 473 -12.15 -31.95 17.34
N ILE A 474 -12.63 -30.69 17.29
CA ILE A 474 -13.88 -30.29 17.97
C ILE A 474 -15.09 -31.10 17.47
N LEU A 475 -15.08 -31.45 16.18
CA LEU A 475 -16.10 -32.25 15.51
C LEU A 475 -15.42 -33.51 14.95
N PRO A 476 -15.06 -34.48 15.80
CA PRO A 476 -14.33 -35.66 15.38
C PRO A 476 -15.27 -36.67 14.71
N THR A 477 -14.72 -37.57 13.89
CA THR A 477 -15.46 -38.77 13.49
C THR A 477 -15.72 -39.66 14.70
N ARG A 478 -16.68 -40.58 14.59
CA ARG A 478 -16.96 -41.56 15.65
C ARG A 478 -15.72 -42.35 16.04
N SER A 479 -14.92 -42.81 15.07
CA SER A 479 -13.72 -43.60 15.37
C SER A 479 -12.64 -42.77 16.08
N GLN A 480 -12.46 -41.50 15.69
CA GLN A 480 -11.53 -40.58 16.35
C GLN A 480 -11.95 -40.34 17.81
N TYR A 481 -13.23 -40.06 18.05
CA TYR A 481 -13.75 -39.84 19.40
C TYR A 481 -13.59 -41.07 20.31
N LEU A 482 -14.03 -42.23 19.83
CA LEU A 482 -13.99 -43.47 20.62
C LEU A 482 -12.55 -43.88 20.98
N LYS A 483 -11.61 -43.78 20.03
CA LYS A 483 -10.18 -44.01 20.31
C LYS A 483 -9.63 -43.02 21.33
N PHE A 484 -10.08 -41.77 21.30
CA PHE A 484 -9.62 -40.75 22.23
C PHE A 484 -10.11 -41.03 23.66
N ILE A 485 -11.41 -41.28 23.85
CA ILE A 485 -11.96 -41.52 25.19
C ILE A 485 -11.50 -42.86 25.78
N ASP A 486 -11.23 -43.87 24.94
CA ASP A 486 -10.62 -45.13 25.39
C ASP A 486 -9.22 -44.90 25.99
N LYS A 487 -8.43 -44.02 25.36
CA LYS A 487 -7.07 -43.71 25.78
C LYS A 487 -6.99 -42.74 26.96
N TYR A 488 -7.85 -41.72 27.00
CA TYR A 488 -7.70 -40.59 27.94
C TYR A 488 -8.90 -40.38 28.89
N GLY A 489 -10.01 -41.08 28.66
CA GLY A 489 -11.27 -40.91 29.39
C GLY A 489 -12.20 -39.87 28.77
N GLU A 490 -13.48 -39.97 29.10
CA GLU A 490 -14.53 -39.08 28.57
C GLU A 490 -14.51 -37.68 29.20
N SER A 491 -14.15 -37.58 30.48
CA SER A 491 -14.10 -36.30 31.22
C SER A 491 -13.12 -35.28 30.66
N VAL A 492 -12.25 -35.70 29.74
CA VAL A 492 -11.23 -34.86 29.13
C VAL A 492 -11.55 -34.52 27.67
N ALA A 493 -12.67 -34.99 27.12
CA ALA A 493 -13.10 -34.62 25.77
C ALA A 493 -13.52 -33.15 25.66
N GLY A 494 -13.86 -32.50 26.78
CA GLY A 494 -14.30 -31.10 26.82
C GLY A 494 -15.71 -30.87 26.30
N HIS A 495 -16.20 -29.65 26.44
CA HIS A 495 -17.63 -29.35 26.26
C HIS A 495 -17.87 -28.05 25.49
N THR A 496 -18.80 -28.07 24.55
CA THR A 496 -19.34 -26.84 23.94
C THR A 496 -20.23 -26.09 24.93
N LYS A 497 -20.00 -24.79 25.10
CA LYS A 497 -20.80 -23.87 25.94
C LYS A 497 -21.85 -23.14 25.13
N THR A 498 -21.44 -22.56 24.01
CA THR A 498 -22.31 -21.78 23.13
C THR A 498 -22.04 -22.14 21.68
N LEU A 499 -23.11 -22.14 20.87
CA LEU A 499 -23.05 -22.31 19.43
C LEU A 499 -23.96 -21.26 18.81
N THR A 500 -23.36 -20.33 18.08
CA THR A 500 -24.07 -19.21 17.45
C THR A 500 -23.78 -19.17 15.96
N PHE A 501 -24.78 -18.71 15.21
CA PHE A 501 -24.69 -18.54 13.77
C PHE A 501 -25.01 -17.08 13.45
N LYS A 502 -24.23 -16.48 12.56
CA LYS A 502 -24.39 -15.07 12.17
C LYS A 502 -24.38 -14.94 10.65
N GLY A 503 -25.35 -14.21 10.12
CA GLY A 503 -25.51 -14.02 8.69
C GLY A 503 -25.86 -12.58 8.35
N PRO A 504 -25.62 -12.16 7.10
CA PRO A 504 -26.02 -10.85 6.64
C PRO A 504 -27.53 -10.78 6.39
N VAL A 505 -28.15 -9.68 6.81
CA VAL A 505 -29.56 -9.40 6.52
C VAL A 505 -29.75 -9.20 5.02
N ARG A 506 -30.70 -9.91 4.41
CA ARG A 506 -31.05 -9.71 2.99
C ARG A 506 -32.43 -9.08 2.81
N THR A 507 -32.46 -8.11 1.92
CA THR A 507 -33.68 -7.47 1.43
C THR A 507 -34.19 -8.15 0.16
N PRO A 508 -35.44 -7.92 -0.27
CA PRO A 508 -35.95 -8.41 -1.54
C PRO A 508 -35.16 -7.96 -2.78
N LEU A 509 -34.32 -6.93 -2.63
CA LEU A 509 -33.44 -6.41 -3.69
C LEU A 509 -32.07 -7.10 -3.73
N SER A 510 -31.77 -7.97 -2.74
CA SER A 510 -30.46 -8.59 -2.62
C SER A 510 -30.31 -9.75 -3.60
N GLU A 511 -29.24 -9.77 -4.38
CA GLU A 511 -28.99 -10.78 -5.40
C GLU A 511 -27.73 -11.59 -5.08
N ASN A 512 -27.78 -12.91 -5.28
CA ASN A 512 -26.64 -13.81 -5.12
C ASN A 512 -26.17 -14.29 -6.50
N ILE A 513 -24.87 -14.15 -6.76
CA ILE A 513 -24.23 -14.61 -7.98
C ILE A 513 -23.19 -15.68 -7.59
N PRO A 514 -23.31 -16.91 -8.08
CA PRO A 514 -22.29 -17.94 -7.88
C PRO A 514 -20.93 -17.49 -8.44
N VAL A 515 -19.86 -17.62 -7.64
CA VAL A 515 -18.46 -17.38 -8.05
C VAL A 515 -17.65 -18.66 -7.85
N GLY A 516 -17.00 -19.18 -8.89
CA GLY A 516 -16.27 -20.45 -8.82
C GLY A 516 -17.17 -21.64 -8.45
N GLU A 517 -16.65 -22.62 -7.73
CA GLU A 517 -17.39 -23.82 -7.29
C GLU A 517 -18.05 -23.67 -5.90
N PHE A 518 -17.41 -22.90 -5.00
CA PHE A 518 -17.77 -22.83 -3.59
C PHE A 518 -18.25 -21.44 -3.13
N SER A 519 -17.89 -20.36 -3.83
CA SER A 519 -18.12 -19.00 -3.35
C SER A 519 -19.38 -18.34 -3.90
N VAL A 520 -19.89 -17.31 -3.23
CA VAL A 520 -21.02 -16.48 -3.69
C VAL A 520 -20.61 -15.02 -3.56
N ALA A 521 -20.94 -14.23 -4.58
CA ALA A 521 -20.99 -12.79 -4.46
C ALA A 521 -22.44 -12.35 -4.18
N THR A 522 -22.64 -11.46 -3.22
CA THR A 522 -23.97 -10.87 -3.02
C THR A 522 -23.92 -9.37 -3.06
N PHE A 523 -24.91 -8.84 -3.76
CA PHE A 523 -25.15 -7.42 -3.90
C PHE A 523 -26.29 -7.04 -2.96
N PHE A 524 -25.94 -6.42 -1.83
CA PHE A 524 -26.91 -6.01 -0.82
C PHE A 524 -27.49 -4.64 -1.15
N ASN A 525 -28.78 -4.45 -0.85
CA ASN A 525 -29.43 -3.14 -0.76
C ASN A 525 -29.26 -2.20 -1.97
N ASN A 526 -28.96 -2.74 -3.17
CA ASN A 526 -28.73 -1.93 -4.36
C ASN A 526 -27.64 -0.84 -4.15
N GLU A 527 -26.63 -1.12 -3.31
CA GLU A 527 -25.51 -0.20 -3.10
C GLU A 527 -24.75 0.00 -4.41
N VAL A 528 -24.66 1.26 -4.83
CA VAL A 528 -24.17 1.63 -6.14
C VAL A 528 -23.23 2.82 -6.01
N MET A 529 -22.07 2.71 -6.67
CA MET A 529 -21.14 3.80 -6.86
C MET A 529 -21.38 4.39 -8.25
N THR A 530 -21.67 5.69 -8.32
CA THR A 530 -21.83 6.41 -9.59
C THR A 530 -20.50 6.99 -10.05
N ALA A 531 -20.28 7.07 -11.36
CA ALA A 531 -19.08 7.69 -11.93
C ALA A 531 -19.43 8.41 -13.23
N ALA A 532 -18.78 9.55 -13.49
CA ALA A 532 -18.78 10.15 -14.82
C ALA A 532 -17.78 9.42 -15.73
N PRO A 533 -17.92 9.45 -17.07
CA PRO A 533 -16.98 8.81 -17.98
C PRO A 533 -15.54 9.35 -17.89
N THR A 534 -15.39 10.59 -17.43
CA THR A 534 -14.11 11.26 -17.22
C THR A 534 -13.46 10.95 -15.88
N ASP A 535 -14.20 10.36 -14.94
CA ASP A 535 -13.66 10.02 -13.62
C ASP A 535 -12.58 8.95 -13.75
N ARG A 536 -11.62 9.00 -12.85
CA ARG A 536 -10.54 8.00 -12.75
C ARG A 536 -10.45 7.50 -11.32
N PHE A 537 -10.06 6.25 -11.14
CA PHE A 537 -9.94 5.66 -9.82
C PHE A 537 -8.51 5.28 -9.51
N SER A 538 -8.18 5.29 -8.23
CA SER A 538 -6.99 4.68 -7.66
C SER A 538 -7.42 3.71 -6.57
N PHE A 539 -6.86 2.51 -6.59
CA PHE A 539 -7.12 1.48 -5.60
C PHE A 539 -5.90 1.29 -4.68
N CYS A 540 -6.12 1.42 -3.38
CA CYS A 540 -5.15 1.19 -2.34
C CYS A 540 -5.42 -0.19 -1.70
N PRO A 541 -4.52 -1.17 -1.88
CA PRO A 541 -4.71 -2.48 -1.27
C PRO A 541 -4.72 -2.34 0.26
N SER A 542 -5.80 -2.83 0.90
CA SER A 542 -5.89 -2.91 2.35
C SER A 542 -5.17 -4.15 2.86
N GLU A 543 -4.59 -4.04 4.06
CA GLU A 543 -4.23 -5.21 4.87
C GLU A 543 -5.47 -5.90 5.46
N ASP A 544 -6.63 -5.22 5.47
CA ASP A 544 -7.90 -5.80 5.91
C ASP A 544 -8.41 -6.83 4.88
N PRO A 545 -8.47 -8.13 5.24
CA PRO A 545 -9.03 -9.16 4.36
C PRO A 545 -10.47 -8.85 3.94
N ALA A 546 -11.21 -8.10 4.76
CA ALA A 546 -12.58 -7.71 4.49
C ALA A 546 -12.70 -6.75 3.29
N ALA A 547 -11.66 -5.95 3.04
CA ALA A 547 -11.59 -5.07 1.87
C ALA A 547 -11.43 -5.85 0.56
N GLN A 548 -10.74 -7.00 0.61
CA GLN A 548 -10.49 -7.85 -0.56
C GLN A 548 -11.74 -8.65 -0.98
N ALA A 549 -12.70 -8.80 -0.07
CA ALA A 549 -13.99 -9.42 -0.35
C ALA A 549 -14.92 -8.53 -1.19
N VAL A 550 -14.59 -7.25 -1.38
CA VAL A 550 -15.49 -6.34 -2.09
C VAL A 550 -15.36 -6.53 -3.59
N VAL A 551 -16.51 -6.72 -4.24
CA VAL A 551 -16.63 -6.87 -5.69
C VAL A 551 -17.59 -5.86 -6.26
N PHE A 552 -17.51 -5.63 -7.55
CA PHE A 552 -18.48 -4.85 -8.29
C PHE A 552 -18.99 -5.60 -9.51
N ARG A 553 -20.11 -5.13 -10.04
CA ARG A 553 -20.63 -5.56 -11.34
C ARG A 553 -20.99 -4.36 -12.20
N VAL A 554 -20.97 -4.60 -13.50
CA VAL A 554 -21.33 -3.63 -14.54
C VAL A 554 -22.39 -4.24 -15.46
N SER A 555 -23.24 -3.40 -16.01
CA SER A 555 -24.30 -3.84 -16.92
C SER A 555 -23.71 -4.56 -18.14
N GLY A 556 -24.22 -5.75 -18.46
CA GLY A 556 -23.78 -6.55 -19.61
C GLY A 556 -22.67 -7.57 -19.31
N PHE A 557 -22.11 -7.58 -18.09
CA PHE A 557 -21.19 -8.63 -17.64
C PHE A 557 -21.85 -9.43 -16.52
N PRO A 558 -22.02 -10.75 -16.68
CA PRO A 558 -22.72 -11.58 -15.70
C PRO A 558 -21.89 -11.83 -14.44
N ASP A 559 -20.56 -11.87 -14.57
CA ASP A 559 -19.67 -12.26 -13.48
C ASP A 559 -19.21 -11.05 -12.64
N PRO A 560 -19.19 -11.17 -11.31
CA PRO A 560 -18.62 -10.16 -10.42
C PRO A 560 -17.12 -9.97 -10.65
N ILE A 561 -16.65 -8.74 -10.51
CA ILE A 561 -15.25 -8.34 -10.72
C ILE A 561 -14.67 -7.82 -9.39
N PRO A 562 -13.43 -8.19 -9.02
CA PRO A 562 -12.77 -7.64 -7.82
C PRO A 562 -12.67 -6.11 -7.85
N LEU A 563 -12.91 -5.44 -6.72
CA LEU A 563 -12.83 -3.97 -6.63
C LEU A 563 -11.48 -3.40 -7.09
N SER A 564 -10.39 -4.16 -6.93
CA SER A 564 -9.06 -3.77 -7.39
C SER A 564 -8.94 -3.56 -8.91
N MET A 565 -9.83 -4.16 -9.71
CA MET A 565 -9.86 -3.99 -11.17
C MET A 565 -10.70 -2.80 -11.62
N LEU A 566 -11.41 -2.13 -10.70
CA LEU A 566 -12.28 -1.01 -11.03
C LEU A 566 -11.57 0.14 -11.77
N PRO A 567 -10.34 0.56 -11.40
CA PRO A 567 -9.63 1.59 -12.16
C PRO A 567 -9.43 1.22 -13.64
N GLN A 568 -9.04 -0.03 -13.91
CA GLN A 568 -8.82 -0.54 -15.27
C GLN A 568 -10.14 -0.61 -16.05
N VAL A 569 -11.21 -1.10 -15.42
CA VAL A 569 -12.52 -1.21 -16.06
C VAL A 569 -13.11 0.17 -16.36
N GLN A 570 -13.00 1.14 -15.46
CA GLN A 570 -13.46 2.52 -15.71
C GLN A 570 -12.70 3.17 -16.88
N GLU A 571 -11.39 2.93 -17.01
CA GLU A 571 -10.59 3.48 -18.10
C GLU A 571 -11.00 2.90 -19.46
N GLN A 572 -11.21 1.58 -19.54
CA GLN A 572 -11.48 0.87 -20.80
C GLN A 572 -12.96 0.90 -21.19
N PHE A 573 -13.85 0.78 -20.21
CA PHE A 573 -15.29 0.62 -20.36
C PHE A 573 -16.05 1.47 -19.32
N PRO A 574 -15.96 2.81 -19.40
CA PRO A 574 -16.56 3.69 -18.41
C PRO A 574 -18.05 3.42 -18.25
N GLN A 575 -18.49 3.20 -17.01
CA GLN A 575 -19.89 2.98 -16.69
C GLN A 575 -20.44 4.14 -15.85
N PRO A 576 -21.73 4.49 -16.02
CA PRO A 576 -22.36 5.49 -15.18
C PRO A 576 -22.55 5.02 -13.73
N ALA A 577 -22.52 3.70 -13.50
CA ALA A 577 -22.81 3.07 -12.22
C ALA A 577 -22.13 1.71 -12.09
N TYR A 578 -21.66 1.43 -10.88
CA TYR A 578 -21.02 0.19 -10.45
C TYR A 578 -21.75 -0.33 -9.21
N TRP A 579 -22.42 -1.46 -9.33
CA TRP A 579 -23.09 -2.07 -8.18
C TRP A 579 -22.07 -2.79 -7.33
N LEU A 580 -22.09 -2.58 -6.02
CA LEU A 580 -21.11 -3.15 -5.11
C LEU A 580 -21.71 -4.35 -4.35
N GLY A 581 -20.85 -5.33 -4.07
CA GLY A 581 -21.20 -6.54 -3.35
C GLY A 581 -20.01 -7.08 -2.56
N LEU A 582 -20.26 -8.16 -1.83
CA LEU A 582 -19.22 -8.89 -1.10
C LEU A 582 -19.13 -10.32 -1.64
N THR A 583 -17.93 -10.88 -1.68
CA THR A 583 -17.67 -12.30 -1.96
C THR A 583 -17.35 -13.07 -0.69
N TRP A 584 -17.82 -14.30 -0.64
CA TRP A 584 -17.55 -15.20 0.49
C TRP A 584 -17.79 -16.65 0.11
N ASP A 585 -17.22 -17.56 0.88
CA ASP A 585 -17.35 -19.00 0.65
C ASP A 585 -18.60 -19.60 1.31
N PHE A 586 -18.97 -19.13 2.50
CA PHE A 586 -20.16 -19.60 3.22
C PHE A 586 -21.06 -18.44 3.68
N PRO A 587 -22.40 -18.60 3.60
CA PRO A 587 -23.36 -17.51 3.82
C PRO A 587 -23.57 -17.13 5.29
N PHE A 588 -22.90 -17.80 6.23
CA PHE A 588 -22.94 -17.49 7.65
C PHE A 588 -21.58 -17.76 8.31
N LEU A 589 -21.38 -17.14 9.48
CA LEU A 589 -20.30 -17.39 10.42
C LEU A 589 -20.81 -18.27 11.56
N THR A 590 -20.14 -19.39 11.82
CA THR A 590 -20.38 -20.22 13.00
C THR A 590 -19.37 -19.87 14.07
N ARG A 591 -19.85 -19.61 15.30
CA ARG A 591 -18.98 -19.42 16.46
C ARG A 591 -19.33 -20.41 17.56
N LEU A 592 -18.33 -21.19 17.97
CA LEU A 592 -18.43 -22.20 19.01
C LEU A 592 -17.53 -21.79 20.18
N GLU A 593 -18.11 -21.61 21.36
CA GLU A 593 -17.36 -21.43 22.61
C GLU A 593 -17.28 -22.78 23.32
N TYR A 594 -16.11 -23.14 23.85
CA TYR A 594 -15.90 -24.45 24.46
C TYR A 594 -14.97 -24.38 25.68
N GLU A 595 -15.05 -25.42 26.52
CA GLU A 595 -14.17 -25.64 27.66
C GLU A 595 -13.23 -26.82 27.41
N THR A 596 -11.97 -26.62 27.79
CA THR A 596 -10.87 -27.57 27.60
C THR A 596 -10.38 -28.12 28.94
N PHE A 597 -9.99 -29.39 28.96
CA PHE A 597 -9.45 -30.05 30.16
C PHE A 597 -8.11 -30.72 29.85
N ALA A 598 -7.02 -30.29 30.48
CA ALA A 598 -5.72 -30.94 30.25
C ALA A 598 -5.69 -32.35 30.86
N ALA A 599 -5.23 -33.33 30.08
CA ALA A 599 -5.02 -34.71 30.53
C ALA A 599 -3.55 -35.12 30.32
N GLY A 600 -2.96 -35.83 31.29
CA GLY A 600 -1.62 -36.40 31.18
C GLY A 600 -1.65 -37.91 31.38
N ALA A 601 -0.96 -38.66 30.51
CA ALA A 601 -0.78 -40.10 30.69
C ALA A 601 0.48 -40.38 31.52
N ALA A 602 0.40 -41.29 32.50
CA ALA A 602 1.48 -41.55 33.47
C ALA A 602 2.74 -42.24 32.90
N THR A 603 2.77 -42.59 31.61
CA THR A 603 3.80 -43.48 31.03
C THR A 603 4.74 -42.83 30.01
N ALA A 604 4.52 -41.58 29.59
CA ALA A 604 5.47 -40.85 28.74
C ALA A 604 5.32 -39.33 28.98
N VAL A 605 6.42 -38.58 28.84
CA VAL A 605 6.47 -37.12 29.02
C VAL A 605 5.66 -36.44 27.90
N GLY A 606 4.34 -36.38 28.05
CA GLY A 606 3.41 -35.79 27.07
C GLY A 606 2.16 -35.28 27.78
N PHE A 607 1.79 -34.04 27.47
CA PHE A 607 0.54 -33.42 27.92
C PHE A 607 -0.43 -33.42 26.74
N THR A 608 -1.71 -33.70 26.95
CA THR A 608 -2.75 -33.64 25.92
C THR A 608 -3.69 -32.49 26.26
N VAL A 609 -3.80 -31.52 25.36
CA VAL A 609 -4.81 -30.46 25.44
C VAL A 609 -5.90 -30.86 24.45
N PRO A 610 -7.14 -31.07 24.90
CA PRO A 610 -8.19 -31.67 24.09
C PRO A 610 -8.73 -30.78 22.98
N PHE A 611 -8.11 -29.62 22.76
CA PHE A 611 -8.46 -28.69 21.70
C PHE A 611 -7.21 -28.04 21.14
N GLY A 612 -7.25 -27.79 19.83
CA GLY A 612 -6.15 -27.26 19.04
C GLY A 612 -5.40 -26.09 19.68
N ILE A 613 -4.09 -26.26 19.72
CA ILE A 613 -3.09 -25.21 19.73
C ILE A 613 -2.74 -25.10 18.22
N SER A 614 -3.20 -24.02 17.57
CA SER A 614 -3.31 -23.85 16.12
C SER A 614 -1.99 -23.91 15.35
N SER A 615 -1.82 -24.84 14.42
CA SER A 615 -0.75 -24.70 13.42
C SER A 615 -1.10 -23.60 12.40
N GLN A 616 -0.10 -22.89 11.86
CA GLN A 616 -0.28 -21.89 10.78
C GLN A 616 -0.92 -22.45 9.48
N GLN A 617 -1.18 -23.76 9.42
CA GLN A 617 -1.85 -24.43 8.31
C GLN A 617 -3.37 -24.57 8.52
N GLU A 618 -3.89 -24.24 9.69
CA GLU A 618 -5.32 -24.20 9.99
C GLU A 618 -5.87 -22.81 9.66
N ALA A 619 -6.68 -22.72 8.60
CA ALA A 619 -7.34 -21.48 8.20
C ALA A 619 -8.86 -21.67 8.12
N TYR A 620 -9.54 -21.06 9.09
CA TYR A 620 -10.76 -20.23 9.02
C TYR A 620 -11.97 -20.70 8.18
N PHE A 621 -13.17 -20.86 8.79
CA PHE A 621 -14.44 -20.74 8.04
C PHE A 621 -15.57 -19.99 8.72
N GLY A 622 -16.29 -19.27 7.85
CA GLY A 622 -17.28 -18.24 8.10
C GLY A 622 -16.64 -16.88 7.87
N ASN A 623 -16.57 -16.37 6.63
CA ASN A 623 -15.72 -15.23 6.23
C ASN A 623 -15.71 -14.12 7.32
N ALA A 624 -14.53 -13.73 7.82
CA ALA A 624 -14.37 -12.75 8.91
C ALA A 624 -15.02 -11.41 8.59
N ILE A 625 -15.33 -11.18 7.30
CA ILE A 625 -16.22 -10.13 6.85
C ILE A 625 -17.52 -10.09 7.67
N TRP A 626 -18.06 -11.24 8.12
CA TRP A 626 -19.27 -11.33 8.93
C TRP A 626 -19.09 -10.92 10.39
N GLN A 627 -17.87 -10.64 10.82
CA GLN A 627 -17.63 -10.02 12.12
C GLN A 627 -17.94 -8.52 12.10
N THR A 628 -17.91 -7.91 10.91
CA THR A 628 -18.09 -6.47 10.70
C THR A 628 -19.29 -6.20 9.80
N GLY A 629 -20.26 -5.38 10.25
CA GLY A 629 -21.40 -5.00 9.40
C GLY A 629 -21.12 -3.83 8.44
N GLU A 630 -19.90 -3.30 8.44
CA GLU A 630 -19.49 -2.12 7.69
C GLU A 630 -18.08 -2.32 7.12
N PHE A 631 -17.93 -2.14 5.81
CA PHE A 631 -16.68 -2.30 5.07
C PHE A 631 -16.25 -0.92 4.57
N ARG A 632 -15.29 -0.31 5.25
CA ARG A 632 -14.83 1.05 4.92
C ARG A 632 -14.08 1.05 3.60
N LEU A 633 -14.60 1.78 2.61
CA LEU A 633 -14.00 1.91 1.29
C LEU A 633 -13.31 3.26 1.08
N SER A 634 -13.56 4.23 1.95
CA SER A 634 -13.06 5.60 1.79
C SER A 634 -11.54 5.75 1.67
N GLU A 635 -10.77 4.84 2.28
CA GLU A 635 -9.30 4.83 2.23
C GLU A 635 -8.75 3.88 1.15
N LEU A 636 -9.63 3.09 0.53
CA LEU A 636 -9.28 2.03 -0.41
C LEU A 636 -9.50 2.44 -1.85
N LEU A 637 -10.52 3.26 -2.09
CA LEU A 637 -10.91 3.65 -3.43
C LEU A 637 -11.06 5.16 -3.50
N THR A 638 -10.10 5.78 -4.16
CA THR A 638 -10.07 7.21 -4.41
C THR A 638 -10.58 7.48 -5.82
N ARG A 639 -11.52 8.42 -5.97
CA ARG A 639 -12.03 8.91 -7.24
C ARG A 639 -11.45 10.28 -7.54
N CYS A 640 -10.80 10.41 -8.68
CA CYS A 640 -10.51 11.70 -9.29
C CYS A 640 -11.69 12.14 -10.16
N THR A 641 -12.18 13.35 -9.93
CA THR A 641 -13.33 13.93 -10.63
C THR A 641 -12.92 15.03 -11.62
N ARG A 642 -11.83 15.75 -11.34
CA ARG A 642 -11.34 16.86 -12.19
C ARG A 642 -9.82 16.82 -12.29
N PHE A 643 -9.31 17.31 -13.42
CA PHE A 643 -7.88 17.43 -13.69
C PHE A 643 -7.11 16.11 -13.61
N CYS A 644 -7.77 14.98 -13.87
CA CYS A 644 -7.16 13.65 -13.75
C CYS A 644 -6.03 13.40 -14.76
N THR A 645 -5.92 14.22 -15.80
CA THR A 645 -4.83 14.19 -16.78
C THR A 645 -3.68 15.13 -16.42
N HIS A 646 -3.78 15.86 -15.31
CA HIS A 646 -2.71 16.75 -14.85
C HIS A 646 -1.70 15.99 -13.99
N PRO A 647 -0.46 16.52 -13.90
CA PRO A 647 0.56 15.96 -13.03
C PRO A 647 0.14 15.94 -11.58
N THR A 648 0.79 15.09 -10.79
CA THR A 648 0.47 14.98 -9.37
C THR A 648 1.69 14.67 -8.51
N PHE A 649 1.46 14.57 -7.22
CA PHE A 649 2.44 14.24 -6.21
C PHE A 649 2.42 12.75 -5.87
N ASP A 650 3.60 12.22 -5.58
CA ASP A 650 3.70 10.90 -4.94
C ASP A 650 3.55 11.00 -3.41
N SER A 651 3.65 9.85 -2.73
CA SER A 651 3.59 9.78 -1.26
C SER A 651 4.81 10.37 -0.55
N ALA A 652 5.87 10.66 -1.30
CA ALA A 652 6.96 11.47 -0.81
C ALA A 652 6.63 12.97 -0.93
N GLY A 653 5.67 13.39 -1.75
CA GLY A 653 5.44 14.80 -2.05
C GLY A 653 6.39 15.35 -3.11
N VAL A 654 6.93 14.46 -3.93
CA VAL A 654 7.63 14.81 -5.17
C VAL A 654 6.59 15.15 -6.24
N TYR A 655 6.69 16.35 -6.81
CA TYR A 655 5.81 16.76 -7.91
C TYR A 655 6.25 16.14 -9.24
N ASN A 656 5.55 15.13 -9.73
CA ASN A 656 5.95 14.41 -10.94
C ASN A 656 5.22 14.95 -12.18
N VAL A 657 5.88 15.87 -12.89
CA VAL A 657 5.36 16.55 -14.10
C VAL A 657 4.97 15.62 -15.26
N LEU A 658 5.46 14.37 -15.27
CA LEU A 658 5.20 13.37 -16.30
C LEU A 658 4.21 12.28 -15.87
N ALA A 659 3.76 12.29 -14.61
CA ALA A 659 2.87 11.27 -14.07
C ALA A 659 1.45 11.83 -13.86
N PRO A 660 0.58 11.80 -14.88
CA PRO A 660 -0.80 12.19 -14.67
C PRO A 660 -1.55 11.13 -13.87
N PHE A 661 -2.54 11.57 -13.08
CA PHE A 661 -3.31 10.67 -12.21
C PHE A 661 -3.90 9.48 -12.99
N ALA A 662 -4.54 9.79 -14.12
CA ALA A 662 -5.30 8.84 -14.94
C ALA A 662 -4.48 7.64 -15.40
N SER A 663 -3.21 7.83 -15.77
CA SER A 663 -2.36 6.73 -16.26
C SER A 663 -1.53 6.09 -15.14
N THR A 664 -1.11 6.86 -14.14
CA THR A 664 -0.14 6.40 -13.15
C THR A 664 -0.79 5.62 -12.01
N PHE A 665 -1.93 6.09 -11.52
CA PHE A 665 -2.55 5.57 -10.29
C PHE A 665 -3.71 4.61 -10.56
N ARG A 666 -3.89 4.18 -11.81
CA ARG A 666 -4.78 3.07 -12.16
C ARG A 666 -4.42 1.79 -11.39
N ASP A 667 -3.12 1.51 -11.31
CA ASP A 667 -2.58 0.27 -10.72
C ASP A 667 -1.79 0.54 -9.43
N GLN A 668 -1.87 1.76 -8.89
CA GLN A 668 -1.10 2.21 -7.73
C GLN A 668 -1.97 2.99 -6.76
N CYS A 669 -1.58 3.00 -5.49
CA CYS A 669 -2.28 3.74 -4.45
C CYS A 669 -1.94 5.24 -4.50
N TYR A 670 -2.97 6.07 -4.56
CA TYR A 670 -2.82 7.52 -4.53
C TYR A 670 -2.89 8.06 -3.10
N ARG A 671 -1.74 8.48 -2.56
CA ARG A 671 -1.59 9.11 -1.24
C ARG A 671 -0.60 10.28 -1.34
N PRO A 672 -0.93 11.35 -2.08
CA PRO A 672 -0.02 12.45 -2.34
C PRO A 672 0.31 13.22 -1.04
N SER A 673 1.49 13.84 -1.01
CA SER A 673 1.79 14.91 -0.06
C SER A 673 1.92 16.24 -0.81
N TYR A 674 1.02 17.18 -0.56
CA TYR A 674 1.01 18.50 -1.20
C TYR A 674 1.87 19.52 -0.45
N PRO A 675 2.38 20.57 -1.13
CA PRO A 675 3.10 21.66 -0.49
C PRO A 675 2.14 22.51 0.35
N LYS A 676 2.63 23.02 1.47
CA LYS A 676 1.91 23.90 2.39
C LYS A 676 2.49 25.30 2.37
N VAL A 677 1.65 26.29 2.66
CA VAL A 677 2.12 27.67 2.92
C VAL A 677 3.20 27.61 4.00
N ASP A 678 4.30 28.31 3.79
CA ASP A 678 5.55 28.29 4.58
C ASP A 678 6.53 27.13 4.32
N ASP A 679 6.20 26.17 3.46
CA ASP A 679 7.19 25.22 2.94
C ASP A 679 8.20 25.99 2.06
N GLY A 680 9.46 26.06 2.49
CA GLY A 680 10.56 26.72 1.76
C GLY A 680 10.93 26.09 0.41
N GLY A 681 10.09 25.18 -0.11
CA GLY A 681 10.26 24.52 -1.39
C GLY A 681 11.41 23.51 -1.45
N PHE A 682 11.78 22.88 -0.33
CA PHE A 682 12.97 22.01 -0.25
C PHE A 682 12.80 20.75 0.64
N PRO A 683 13.07 19.51 0.14
CA PRO A 683 12.79 19.01 -1.21
C PRO A 683 11.30 18.59 -1.33
N ARG A 684 10.68 18.46 -2.51
CA ARG A 684 10.75 17.27 -3.37
C ARG A 684 10.22 17.58 -4.79
N ASP A 685 11.12 17.52 -5.75
CA ASP A 685 10.97 17.68 -7.21
C ASP A 685 11.73 16.48 -7.81
N PRO A 686 11.35 15.89 -8.95
CA PRO A 686 11.85 14.58 -9.39
C PRO A 686 13.36 14.49 -9.61
#